data_AF-A0A6N3EDY4-F1
#
_entry.id   AF-A0A6N3EDY4-F1
#
_cell.length_a   1.000
_cell.length_b   1.000
_cell.length_c   1.000
_cell.angle_alpha   90.00
_cell.angle_beta   90.00
_cell.angle_gamma   90.00
#
_symmetry.space_group_name_H-M   'P 1'
#
loop_
_entity.id
_entity.type
_entity.pdbx_description
1 polymer ?
#
loop_
_entity_poly.entity_id
_entity_poly.type
_entity_poly.pdbx_seq_one_letter_code
_entity_poly.pdbx_strand_id
1 'polypeptide(L)'
;MTKNTNTSMRRFAAKCLWIWGMVMAFVASAEAENKVTIDNFNIKVDEEKTISVYLENSDPMVGLQMDFKLPKGLDFVPNSVQRDEVRLSRSSHSIYMNEVQSSMDDMAKGIKTVRLLIQPNGIYNIAGDRGAVAYFKVRANENMVETSEIVLDNIVGSSSEFEESGNIKGYHLDSYTAHVSPNVGFFYLTEDSICVKNDGSVKKVSLGLRNYTSVRGMEAVLSLPEGLSLDTEANGVPKFEYGERLPQNLSISSSILEDGRTKLVLSGLTSETLKGDTGVVFSFFVKASETFQEVAELSLDEIILSDNAGHGINMEGKLVMNVINSFIAYYTPANDSIQGLRTRYEAAVEKINTEAANVRDSTIVVNAVQEVAVRIEDLQKSVNEAYANETLATVYDEVLAPVVEIDTAIVDMVEMVLDYQQKVTANEEAYTRLTADITAVQAKLDAAKTTIETDYAEVAEQFTADIAALQEDIDSISNEVKGLYDEVKLTAESQIDATAIEAGIEKVLADAVAALATEEAKKANEEAYTRLTADITAVQAKLDAAKTTIETDYAEVAEQFTADIAALQEDIDSISNEVKDLYDEVKLTAESQIDATAIEAGIEKVLADAKKAHEGSSIAGVKGPEGAELLGIYTVSGKRVAAPLKGQVNIFKYSDGTVKKFYMK
;
A
#
# COMPACT_ATOMS: atom_id res chain seq x y z
N MET A 1 -16.54 -12.96 -10.03
CA MET A 1 -16.72 -13.10 -11.49
C MET A 1 -18.21 -13.31 -11.80
N THR A 2 -18.97 -12.26 -12.15
CA THR A 2 -20.43 -12.28 -12.36
C THR A 2 -20.81 -12.82 -13.74
N LYS A 3 -20.72 -14.14 -13.92
CA LYS A 3 -21.35 -14.87 -15.04
C LYS A 3 -21.57 -16.34 -14.64
N ASN A 4 -22.62 -16.67 -13.89
CA ASN A 4 -22.95 -18.10 -13.70
C ASN A 4 -24.42 -18.49 -13.49
N THR A 5 -25.37 -17.60 -13.75
CA THR A 5 -26.81 -17.94 -13.75
C THR A 5 -27.38 -18.33 -15.13
N ASN A 6 -26.56 -18.29 -16.19
CA ASN A 6 -26.98 -18.61 -17.56
C ASN A 6 -26.40 -19.93 -18.11
N THR A 7 -25.60 -20.64 -17.33
CA THR A 7 -24.87 -21.85 -17.74
C THR A 7 -25.73 -23.10 -17.56
N SER A 8 -26.59 -23.15 -16.55
CA SER A 8 -27.54 -24.26 -16.30
C SER A 8 -28.69 -24.30 -17.32
N MET A 9 -29.30 -23.16 -17.66
CA MET A 9 -30.32 -23.10 -18.73
C MET A 9 -29.75 -23.38 -20.14
N ARG A 10 -28.49 -22.99 -20.41
CA ARG A 10 -27.83 -23.31 -21.69
C ARG A 10 -27.39 -24.77 -21.78
N ARG A 11 -27.03 -25.42 -20.66
CA ARG A 11 -26.76 -26.87 -20.61
C ARG A 11 -28.05 -27.70 -20.59
N PHE A 12 -29.15 -27.19 -20.04
CA PHE A 12 -30.48 -27.80 -20.14
C PHE A 12 -31.00 -27.73 -21.58
N ALA A 13 -30.83 -26.59 -22.26
CA ALA A 13 -31.10 -26.47 -23.70
C ALA A 13 -30.15 -27.35 -24.53
N ALA A 14 -28.86 -27.45 -24.19
CA ALA A 14 -27.89 -28.29 -24.90
C ALA A 14 -28.15 -29.80 -24.71
N LYS A 15 -28.54 -30.25 -23.51
CA LYS A 15 -28.93 -31.65 -23.26
C LYS A 15 -30.29 -32.02 -23.88
N CYS A 16 -31.21 -31.06 -24.02
CA CYS A 16 -32.42 -31.23 -24.84
C CYS A 16 -32.15 -31.13 -26.36
N LEU A 17 -31.09 -30.42 -26.78
CA LEU A 17 -30.67 -30.30 -28.19
C LEU A 17 -29.81 -31.47 -28.67
N TRP A 18 -29.15 -32.20 -27.77
CA TRP A 18 -28.33 -33.38 -28.13
C TRP A 18 -29.14 -34.63 -28.51
N ILE A 19 -30.48 -34.59 -28.41
CA ILE A 19 -31.38 -35.63 -28.94
C ILE A 19 -31.97 -35.22 -30.32
N TRP A 20 -31.64 -34.02 -30.84
CA TRP A 20 -32.12 -33.53 -32.15
C TRP A 20 -31.03 -33.44 -33.23
N GLY A 21 -29.88 -34.07 -33.01
CA GLY A 21 -28.67 -33.87 -33.82
C GLY A 21 -27.98 -35.15 -34.29
N MET A 22 -28.69 -36.22 -34.65
CA MET A 22 -28.14 -37.23 -35.56
C MET A 22 -28.52 -36.88 -37.00
N VAL A 23 -27.92 -35.81 -37.52
CA VAL A 23 -27.69 -35.74 -38.97
C VAL A 23 -26.59 -36.77 -39.25
N MET A 24 -26.98 -37.99 -39.62
CA MET A 24 -26.01 -38.98 -40.08
C MET A 24 -25.33 -38.45 -41.35
N ALA A 25 -24.04 -38.13 -41.21
CA ALA A 25 -23.11 -38.05 -42.30
C ALA A 25 -22.95 -39.46 -42.90
N PHE A 26 -23.63 -39.72 -44.02
CA PHE A 26 -23.31 -40.86 -44.87
C PHE A 26 -21.96 -40.61 -45.54
N VAL A 27 -20.95 -41.41 -45.19
CA VAL A 27 -19.76 -41.61 -46.02
C VAL A 27 -19.92 -42.95 -46.73
N ALA A 28 -19.73 -42.88 -48.05
CA ALA A 28 -20.11 -43.83 -49.08
C ALA A 28 -19.52 -45.25 -48.96
N SER A 29 -20.35 -46.23 -49.32
CA SER A 29 -20.07 -47.10 -50.46
C SER A 29 -21.37 -47.21 -51.27
N ALA A 30 -21.45 -46.46 -52.36
CA ALA A 30 -22.63 -46.42 -53.23
C ALA A 30 -22.53 -47.54 -54.26
N GLU A 31 -23.10 -48.71 -53.93
CA GLU A 31 -23.76 -49.48 -54.97
C GLU A 31 -25.09 -48.78 -55.26
N ALA A 32 -25.42 -48.59 -56.53
CA ALA A 32 -26.61 -47.88 -56.98
C ALA A 32 -27.85 -48.74 -56.69
N GLU A 33 -28.44 -48.56 -55.51
CA GLU A 33 -29.63 -49.28 -55.08
C GLU A 33 -30.75 -48.30 -54.74
N ASN A 34 -31.99 -48.68 -55.08
CA ASN A 34 -33.16 -47.90 -54.72
C ASN A 34 -33.63 -48.30 -53.32
N LYS A 35 -33.84 -47.33 -52.43
CA LYS A 35 -34.12 -47.58 -51.02
C LYS A 35 -35.18 -46.62 -50.47
N VAL A 36 -36.08 -47.15 -49.65
CA VAL A 36 -37.02 -46.35 -48.85
C VAL A 36 -36.69 -46.50 -47.38
N THR A 37 -36.67 -45.39 -46.64
CA THR A 37 -36.41 -45.39 -45.20
C THR A 37 -37.33 -44.43 -44.44
N ILE A 38 -37.46 -44.67 -43.13
CA ILE A 38 -37.97 -43.71 -42.15
C ILE A 38 -37.00 -43.63 -40.96
N ASP A 39 -37.06 -42.55 -40.20
CA ASP A 39 -36.24 -42.39 -39.00
C ASP A 39 -36.85 -43.17 -37.81
N ASN A 40 -36.00 -43.67 -36.91
CA ASN A 40 -36.44 -44.14 -35.60
C ASN A 40 -36.97 -42.97 -34.78
N PHE A 41 -37.97 -43.20 -33.92
CA PHE A 41 -38.54 -42.11 -33.14
C PHE A 41 -39.19 -42.55 -31.84
N ASN A 42 -39.20 -41.65 -30.86
CA ASN A 42 -39.96 -41.83 -29.62
C ASN A 42 -41.24 -41.00 -29.68
N ILE A 43 -42.32 -41.47 -29.06
CA ILE A 43 -43.64 -40.81 -29.09
C ILE A 43 -44.35 -40.96 -27.76
N LYS A 44 -45.00 -39.90 -27.27
CA LYS A 44 -45.81 -39.94 -26.05
C LYS A 44 -47.16 -40.55 -26.36
N VAL A 45 -47.80 -41.15 -25.35
CA VAL A 45 -49.21 -41.55 -25.45
C VAL A 45 -50.04 -40.31 -25.82
N ASP A 46 -50.97 -40.49 -26.77
CA ASP A 46 -51.85 -39.47 -27.37
C ASP A 46 -51.16 -38.37 -28.20
N GLU A 47 -49.83 -38.40 -28.37
CA GLU A 47 -49.11 -37.48 -29.26
C GLU A 47 -49.31 -37.86 -30.72
N GLU A 48 -49.64 -36.89 -31.57
CA GLU A 48 -49.51 -37.04 -33.03
C GLU A 48 -48.11 -36.64 -33.48
N LYS A 49 -47.40 -37.56 -34.15
CA LYS A 49 -46.06 -37.32 -34.68
C LYS A 49 -46.03 -37.46 -36.19
N THR A 50 -45.36 -36.52 -36.86
CA THR A 50 -45.17 -36.56 -38.31
C THR A 50 -43.97 -37.43 -38.65
N ILE A 51 -44.17 -38.38 -39.55
CA ILE A 51 -43.19 -39.32 -40.07
C ILE A 51 -42.85 -38.92 -41.50
N SER A 52 -41.57 -38.81 -41.80
CA SER A 52 -41.04 -38.53 -43.13
C SER A 52 -40.66 -39.84 -43.81
N VAL A 53 -41.12 -40.03 -45.05
CA VAL A 53 -40.77 -41.17 -45.90
C VAL A 53 -39.69 -40.74 -46.87
N TYR A 54 -38.48 -41.26 -46.70
CA TYR A 54 -37.35 -40.95 -47.56
C TYR A 54 -37.23 -41.97 -48.69
N LEU A 55 -36.95 -41.48 -49.90
CA LEU A 55 -36.62 -42.28 -51.07
C LEU A 55 -35.24 -41.88 -51.57
N GLU A 56 -34.35 -42.86 -51.65
CA GLU A 56 -33.12 -42.83 -52.44
C GLU A 56 -33.39 -43.64 -53.72
N ASN A 57 -33.42 -42.99 -54.88
CA ASN A 57 -33.72 -43.62 -56.15
C ASN A 57 -32.58 -43.39 -57.15
N SER A 58 -31.73 -44.41 -57.28
CA SER A 58 -30.66 -44.46 -58.28
C SER A 58 -31.22 -44.61 -59.70
N ASP A 59 -32.38 -45.25 -59.84
CA ASP A 59 -33.13 -45.34 -61.10
C ASP A 59 -34.29 -44.32 -61.16
N PRO A 60 -34.64 -43.79 -62.35
CA PRO A 60 -35.85 -42.99 -62.51
C PRO A 60 -37.11 -43.80 -62.21
N MET A 61 -37.89 -43.34 -61.21
CA MET A 61 -39.17 -43.93 -60.82
C MET A 61 -40.31 -42.95 -61.09
N VAL A 62 -41.43 -43.42 -61.63
CA VAL A 62 -42.66 -42.63 -61.84
C VAL A 62 -43.70 -42.87 -60.76
N GLY A 63 -43.71 -44.04 -60.14
CA GLY A 63 -44.67 -44.39 -59.10
C GLY A 63 -44.04 -45.26 -58.04
N LEU A 64 -44.58 -45.19 -56.82
CA LEU A 64 -44.09 -45.92 -55.66
C LEU A 64 -45.26 -46.38 -54.80
N GLN A 65 -45.23 -47.64 -54.39
CA GLN A 65 -46.14 -48.21 -53.40
C GLN A 65 -45.30 -48.82 -52.27
N MET A 66 -45.80 -48.71 -51.05
CA MET A 66 -45.25 -49.43 -49.90
C MET A 66 -46.33 -49.67 -48.85
N ASP A 67 -46.18 -50.74 -48.08
CA ASP A 67 -47.02 -51.05 -46.94
C ASP A 67 -46.23 -50.77 -45.64
N PHE A 68 -46.87 -50.04 -44.72
CA PHE A 68 -46.37 -49.79 -43.37
C PHE A 68 -47.10 -50.72 -42.41
N LYS A 69 -46.37 -51.67 -41.82
CA LYS A 69 -46.84 -52.46 -40.69
C LYS A 69 -46.61 -51.69 -39.41
N LEU A 70 -47.66 -51.03 -38.93
CA LEU A 70 -47.66 -50.28 -37.68
C LEU A 70 -47.89 -51.24 -36.50
N PRO A 71 -47.04 -51.21 -35.46
CA PRO A 71 -47.15 -52.11 -34.32
C PRO A 71 -48.38 -51.80 -33.45
N LYS A 72 -48.71 -52.75 -32.57
CA LYS A 72 -49.76 -52.57 -31.57
C LYS A 72 -49.49 -51.30 -30.75
N GLY A 73 -50.49 -50.43 -30.67
CA GLY A 73 -50.38 -49.18 -29.93
C GLY A 73 -49.97 -47.97 -30.77
N LEU A 74 -49.67 -48.15 -32.06
CA LEU A 74 -49.40 -47.06 -33.00
C LEU A 74 -50.45 -47.02 -34.12
N ASP A 75 -51.19 -45.92 -34.19
CA ASP A 75 -52.26 -45.73 -35.16
C ASP A 75 -51.87 -44.70 -36.23
N PHE A 76 -52.22 -44.98 -37.49
CA PHE A 76 -52.18 -43.97 -38.54
C PHE A 76 -53.27 -42.92 -38.30
N VAL A 77 -52.92 -41.64 -38.41
CA VAL A 77 -53.89 -40.54 -38.34
C VAL A 77 -54.52 -40.37 -39.73
N PRO A 78 -55.83 -40.65 -39.91
CA PRO A 78 -56.46 -40.57 -41.22
C PRO A 78 -56.35 -39.17 -41.85
N ASN A 79 -56.24 -39.11 -43.18
CA ASN A 79 -56.12 -37.85 -43.95
C ASN A 79 -54.89 -37.00 -43.59
N SER A 80 -53.87 -37.56 -42.95
CA SER A 80 -52.65 -36.84 -42.57
C SER A 80 -51.55 -36.83 -43.62
N VAL A 81 -51.70 -37.60 -44.70
CA VAL A 81 -50.67 -37.76 -45.72
C VAL A 81 -50.47 -36.45 -46.51
N GLN A 82 -49.22 -36.05 -46.65
CA GLN A 82 -48.76 -34.87 -47.38
C GLN A 82 -47.61 -35.27 -48.30
N ARG A 83 -47.47 -34.56 -49.41
CA ARG A 83 -46.38 -34.78 -50.36
C ARG A 83 -45.27 -33.80 -50.07
N ASP A 84 -44.04 -34.17 -50.39
CA ASP A 84 -43.00 -33.18 -50.59
C ASP A 84 -43.22 -32.50 -51.95
N GLU A 85 -43.57 -31.20 -51.95
CA GLU A 85 -43.93 -30.47 -53.17
C GLU A 85 -42.73 -30.24 -54.11
N VAL A 86 -41.50 -30.43 -53.62
CA VAL A 86 -40.28 -30.35 -54.44
C VAL A 86 -40.05 -31.68 -55.17
N ARG A 87 -40.20 -32.80 -54.47
CA ARG A 87 -40.04 -34.15 -55.05
C ARG A 87 -41.25 -34.59 -55.88
N LEU A 88 -42.47 -34.23 -55.47
CA LEU A 88 -43.75 -34.70 -56.02
C LEU A 88 -44.71 -33.53 -56.28
N SER A 89 -44.66 -32.93 -57.48
CA SER A 89 -45.58 -31.84 -57.82
C SER A 89 -47.03 -32.31 -57.96
N ARG A 90 -47.99 -31.49 -57.48
CA ARG A 90 -49.45 -31.72 -57.62
C ARG A 90 -49.94 -31.97 -59.05
N SER A 91 -49.29 -31.37 -60.05
CA SER A 91 -49.67 -31.60 -61.46
C SER A 91 -49.22 -32.96 -61.98
N SER A 92 -48.20 -33.55 -61.37
CA SER A 92 -47.50 -34.74 -61.85
C SER A 92 -47.82 -36.01 -61.09
N HIS A 93 -48.16 -35.91 -59.81
CA HIS A 93 -48.39 -37.07 -58.94
C HIS A 93 -49.63 -36.88 -58.09
N SER A 94 -50.25 -37.98 -57.72
CA SER A 94 -51.30 -38.07 -56.71
C SER A 94 -50.78 -38.95 -55.58
N ILE A 95 -51.03 -38.56 -54.34
CA ILE A 95 -50.65 -39.37 -53.17
C ILE A 95 -51.91 -39.80 -52.43
N TYR A 96 -51.91 -41.04 -51.96
CA TYR A 96 -53.00 -41.61 -51.20
C TYR A 96 -52.45 -42.55 -50.14
N MET A 97 -53.01 -42.51 -48.95
CA MET A 97 -52.63 -43.41 -47.87
C MET A 97 -53.86 -43.86 -47.12
N ASN A 98 -54.01 -45.17 -46.93
CA ASN A 98 -55.14 -45.74 -46.19
C ASN A 98 -54.79 -47.08 -45.56
N GLU A 99 -55.54 -47.45 -44.53
CA GLU A 99 -55.45 -48.77 -43.91
C GLU A 99 -55.92 -49.84 -44.92
N VAL A 100 -55.13 -50.90 -45.06
CA VAL A 100 -55.44 -52.06 -45.91
C VAL A 100 -55.62 -53.30 -45.02
N GLN A 101 -56.29 -54.31 -45.56
CA GLN A 101 -56.52 -55.55 -44.81
C GLN A 101 -55.18 -56.19 -44.42
N SER A 102 -54.93 -56.27 -43.12
CA SER A 102 -53.74 -56.92 -42.56
C SER A 102 -53.88 -58.44 -42.64
N SER A 103 -52.75 -59.16 -42.61
CA SER A 103 -52.78 -60.62 -42.58
C SER A 103 -53.42 -61.14 -41.28
N MET A 104 -53.92 -62.38 -41.27
CA MET A 104 -54.50 -62.97 -40.05
C MET A 104 -53.49 -63.01 -38.90
N ASP A 105 -52.21 -63.25 -39.20
CA ASP A 105 -51.12 -63.28 -38.21
C ASP A 105 -50.80 -61.88 -37.66
N ASP A 106 -50.80 -60.85 -38.52
CA ASP A 106 -50.58 -59.46 -38.12
C ASP A 106 -51.73 -58.95 -37.24
N MET A 107 -52.97 -59.27 -37.60
CA MET A 107 -54.16 -58.92 -36.81
C MET A 107 -54.12 -59.55 -35.41
N ALA A 108 -53.67 -60.80 -35.28
CA ALA A 108 -53.53 -61.48 -33.99
C ALA A 108 -52.49 -60.80 -33.08
N LYS A 109 -51.49 -60.13 -33.66
CA LYS A 109 -50.46 -59.35 -32.97
C LYS A 109 -50.86 -57.89 -32.75
N GLY A 110 -52.03 -57.45 -33.25
CA GLY A 110 -52.47 -56.06 -33.20
C GLY A 110 -51.74 -55.12 -34.17
N ILE A 111 -51.07 -55.68 -35.19
CA ILE A 111 -50.36 -54.93 -36.24
C ILE A 111 -51.38 -54.45 -37.29
N LYS A 112 -51.29 -53.18 -37.67
CA LYS A 112 -52.11 -52.57 -38.73
C LYS A 112 -51.26 -52.26 -39.95
N THR A 113 -51.75 -52.65 -41.12
CA THR A 113 -51.08 -52.38 -42.39
C THR A 113 -51.68 -51.14 -43.04
N VAL A 114 -50.84 -50.15 -43.35
CA VAL A 114 -51.25 -48.91 -44.01
C VAL A 114 -50.47 -48.75 -45.30
N ARG A 115 -51.17 -48.64 -46.43
CA ARG A 115 -50.53 -48.54 -47.74
C ARG A 115 -50.37 -47.09 -48.13
N LEU A 116 -49.14 -46.69 -48.47
CA LEU A 116 -48.88 -45.45 -49.19
C LEU A 116 -48.77 -45.75 -50.69
N LEU A 117 -49.53 -44.99 -51.48
CA LEU A 117 -49.48 -45.02 -52.94
C LEU A 117 -49.13 -43.63 -53.47
N ILE A 118 -48.05 -43.57 -54.24
CA ILE A 118 -47.62 -42.42 -55.01
C ILE A 118 -47.87 -42.77 -56.47
N GLN A 119 -48.95 -42.24 -57.02
CA GLN A 119 -49.41 -42.53 -58.37
C GLN A 119 -49.02 -41.40 -59.32
N PRO A 120 -48.31 -41.67 -60.42
CA PRO A 120 -48.05 -40.66 -61.44
C PRO A 120 -49.31 -40.33 -62.24
N ASN A 121 -49.45 -39.06 -62.61
CA ASN A 121 -50.41 -38.58 -63.60
C ASN A 121 -49.73 -38.47 -64.97
N GLY A 122 -49.25 -39.59 -65.51
CA GLY A 122 -48.47 -39.66 -66.76
C GLY A 122 -47.17 -40.46 -66.59
N ILE A 123 -46.10 -40.04 -67.29
CA ILE A 123 -44.76 -40.65 -67.22
C ILE A 123 -43.73 -39.73 -66.53
N TYR A 124 -44.18 -38.98 -65.52
CA TYR A 124 -43.33 -38.04 -64.78
C TYR A 124 -42.53 -38.78 -63.71
N ASN A 125 -41.21 -38.61 -63.71
CA ASN A 125 -40.37 -39.17 -62.65
C ASN A 125 -40.55 -38.38 -61.35
N ILE A 126 -40.39 -39.07 -60.22
CA ILE A 126 -40.15 -38.46 -58.91
C ILE A 126 -38.90 -37.60 -59.03
N ALA A 127 -39.01 -36.30 -58.72
CA ALA A 127 -37.93 -35.35 -58.97
C ALA A 127 -36.79 -35.57 -57.96
N GLY A 128 -35.54 -35.52 -58.39
CA GLY A 128 -34.38 -35.74 -57.50
C GLY A 128 -34.13 -37.22 -57.18
N ASP A 129 -32.92 -37.51 -56.69
CA ASP A 129 -32.39 -38.85 -56.41
C ASP A 129 -32.41 -39.22 -54.91
N ARG A 130 -32.54 -38.25 -54.00
CA ARG A 130 -32.56 -38.47 -52.54
C ARG A 130 -33.43 -37.45 -51.80
N GLY A 131 -34.02 -37.87 -50.68
CA GLY A 131 -34.79 -37.01 -49.75
C GLY A 131 -36.20 -37.52 -49.42
N ALA A 132 -36.97 -36.73 -48.67
CA ALA A 132 -38.34 -37.08 -48.28
C ALA A 132 -39.31 -36.91 -49.46
N VAL A 133 -40.17 -37.90 -49.71
CA VAL A 133 -41.18 -37.87 -50.78
C VAL A 133 -42.59 -37.68 -50.25
N ALA A 134 -42.87 -38.18 -49.04
CA ALA A 134 -44.16 -38.04 -48.39
C ALA A 134 -43.99 -37.89 -46.88
N TYR A 135 -44.99 -37.30 -46.25
CA TYR A 135 -45.11 -37.14 -44.81
C TYR A 135 -46.47 -37.68 -44.38
N PHE A 136 -46.57 -38.33 -43.23
CA PHE A 136 -47.86 -38.69 -42.65
C PHE A 136 -47.78 -38.66 -41.13
N LYS A 137 -48.91 -38.65 -40.44
CA LYS A 137 -48.93 -38.66 -38.98
C LYS A 137 -49.30 -40.02 -38.42
N VAL A 138 -48.64 -40.37 -37.33
CA VAL A 138 -49.01 -41.48 -36.46
C VAL A 138 -49.37 -40.95 -35.08
N ARG A 139 -50.15 -41.71 -34.32
CA ARG A 139 -50.51 -41.41 -32.94
C ARG A 139 -50.30 -42.66 -32.08
N ALA A 140 -49.61 -42.51 -30.96
CA ALA A 140 -49.50 -43.60 -30.00
C ALA A 140 -50.70 -43.63 -29.05
N ASN A 141 -51.11 -44.82 -28.63
CA ASN A 141 -52.15 -45.03 -27.63
C ASN A 141 -51.60 -45.85 -26.45
N GLU A 142 -52.44 -46.10 -25.44
CA GLU A 142 -52.08 -46.79 -24.19
C GLU A 142 -51.49 -48.21 -24.35
N ASN A 143 -51.65 -48.84 -25.52
CA ASN A 143 -51.09 -50.17 -25.78
C ASN A 143 -49.62 -50.14 -26.21
N MET A 144 -49.05 -48.97 -26.46
CA MET A 144 -47.63 -48.80 -26.81
C MET A 144 -46.78 -48.83 -25.54
N VAL A 145 -46.46 -50.04 -25.07
CA VAL A 145 -45.77 -50.27 -23.78
C VAL A 145 -44.31 -50.69 -23.91
N GLU A 146 -43.84 -50.99 -25.12
CA GLU A 146 -42.46 -51.39 -25.39
C GLU A 146 -41.99 -50.88 -26.76
N THR A 147 -40.67 -50.78 -26.94
CA THR A 147 -40.09 -50.48 -28.25
C THR A 147 -40.52 -51.53 -29.26
N SER A 148 -41.13 -51.08 -30.35
CA SER A 148 -41.69 -51.95 -31.37
C SER A 148 -41.18 -51.58 -32.76
N GLU A 149 -41.24 -52.55 -33.67
CA GLU A 149 -40.80 -52.37 -35.05
C GLU A 149 -41.92 -51.82 -35.94
N ILE A 150 -41.58 -50.89 -36.82
CA ILE A 150 -42.36 -50.49 -37.98
C ILE A 150 -41.67 -51.10 -39.19
N VAL A 151 -42.35 -52.04 -39.84
CA VAL A 151 -41.82 -52.72 -41.03
C VAL A 151 -42.42 -52.07 -42.27
N LEU A 152 -41.57 -51.54 -43.14
CA LEU A 152 -41.90 -51.15 -44.49
C LEU A 152 -41.67 -52.37 -45.37
N ASP A 153 -42.74 -52.90 -45.95
CA ASP A 153 -42.67 -54.03 -46.88
C ASP A 153 -43.51 -53.78 -48.13
N ASN A 154 -43.49 -54.77 -49.04
CA ASN A 154 -44.18 -54.67 -50.33
C ASN A 154 -43.84 -53.36 -51.07
N ILE A 155 -42.55 -52.99 -51.02
CA ILE A 155 -42.04 -51.74 -51.58
C ILE A 155 -41.81 -51.97 -53.07
N VAL A 156 -42.66 -51.35 -53.89
CA VAL A 156 -42.64 -51.52 -55.35
C VAL A 156 -42.63 -50.17 -56.03
N GLY A 157 -41.56 -49.90 -56.77
CA GLY A 157 -41.44 -48.78 -57.69
C GLY A 157 -41.88 -49.18 -59.11
N SER A 158 -42.17 -48.19 -59.93
CA SER A 158 -42.44 -48.36 -61.37
C SER A 158 -41.64 -47.36 -62.19
N SER A 159 -41.19 -47.78 -63.37
CA SER A 159 -40.50 -46.95 -64.35
C SER A 159 -41.48 -46.33 -65.36
N SER A 160 -41.01 -45.35 -66.13
CA SER A 160 -41.68 -44.90 -67.36
C SER A 160 -41.43 -45.85 -68.55
N GLU A 161 -40.50 -46.80 -68.39
CA GLU A 161 -40.11 -47.77 -69.42
C GLU A 161 -40.97 -49.04 -69.38
N PHE A 162 -41.16 -49.65 -70.55
CA PHE A 162 -41.80 -50.96 -70.69
C PHE A 162 -40.75 -52.05 -70.87
N GLU A 163 -40.98 -53.19 -70.26
CA GLU A 163 -40.23 -54.42 -70.53
C GLU A 163 -40.60 -54.99 -71.92
N GLU A 164 -39.78 -55.88 -72.47
CA GLU A 164 -40.05 -56.58 -73.74
C GLU A 164 -41.38 -57.36 -73.73
N SER A 165 -41.89 -57.70 -72.54
CA SER A 165 -43.19 -58.34 -72.30
C SER A 165 -44.41 -57.42 -72.49
N GLY A 166 -44.19 -56.10 -72.66
CA GLY A 166 -45.23 -55.08 -72.75
C GLY A 166 -45.74 -54.57 -71.40
N ASN A 167 -45.21 -55.07 -70.27
CA ASN A 167 -45.50 -54.59 -68.93
C ASN A 167 -44.61 -53.38 -68.57
N ILE A 168 -45.07 -52.53 -67.66
CA ILE A 168 -44.23 -51.45 -67.10
C ILE A 168 -43.11 -52.09 -66.26
N LYS A 169 -41.86 -51.67 -66.48
CA LYS A 169 -40.71 -52.13 -65.71
C LYS A 169 -40.91 -51.77 -64.23
N GLY A 170 -40.95 -52.78 -63.37
CA GLY A 170 -41.10 -52.63 -61.93
C GLY A 170 -39.76 -52.66 -61.20
N TYR A 171 -39.69 -52.00 -60.05
CA TYR A 171 -38.57 -52.08 -59.12
C TYR A 171 -39.09 -52.70 -57.82
N HIS A 172 -38.49 -53.80 -57.39
CA HIS A 172 -38.72 -54.36 -56.05
C HIS A 172 -37.60 -53.86 -55.14
N LEU A 173 -37.97 -53.13 -54.09
CA LEU A 173 -37.01 -52.61 -53.12
C LEU A 173 -37.05 -53.49 -51.88
N ASP A 174 -35.90 -53.62 -51.24
CA ASP A 174 -35.77 -54.35 -49.99
C ASP A 174 -36.61 -53.71 -48.87
N SER A 175 -37.20 -54.56 -48.03
CA SER A 175 -37.92 -54.12 -46.84
C SER A 175 -37.02 -53.32 -45.91
N TYR A 176 -37.60 -52.37 -45.17
CA TYR A 176 -36.89 -51.56 -44.19
C TYR A 176 -37.60 -51.60 -42.84
N THR A 177 -36.83 -51.70 -41.76
CA THR A 177 -37.36 -51.69 -40.40
C THR A 177 -36.89 -50.44 -39.67
N ALA A 178 -37.82 -49.74 -39.03
CA ALA A 178 -37.55 -48.69 -38.07
C ALA A 178 -38.11 -49.06 -36.70
N HIS A 179 -37.67 -48.37 -35.67
CA HIS A 179 -38.11 -48.58 -34.30
C HIS A 179 -38.88 -47.37 -33.78
N VAL A 180 -39.97 -47.65 -33.07
CA VAL A 180 -40.72 -46.67 -32.29
C VAL A 180 -40.69 -47.06 -30.82
N SER A 181 -40.26 -46.14 -29.94
CA SER A 181 -40.28 -46.35 -28.49
C SER A 181 -41.32 -45.45 -27.81
N PRO A 182 -42.04 -45.94 -26.78
CA PRO A 182 -42.88 -45.07 -25.96
C PRO A 182 -42.02 -44.08 -25.16
N ASN A 183 -42.41 -42.81 -25.15
CA ASN A 183 -41.79 -41.79 -24.30
C ASN A 183 -42.62 -41.59 -23.04
N VAL A 184 -42.22 -42.25 -21.96
CA VAL A 184 -42.95 -42.23 -20.67
C VAL A 184 -42.52 -41.12 -19.73
N GLY A 185 -41.35 -40.52 -19.96
CA GLY A 185 -40.79 -39.50 -19.09
C GLY A 185 -39.27 -39.56 -18.98
N PHE A 186 -38.71 -38.78 -18.06
CA PHE A 186 -37.30 -38.82 -17.67
C PHE A 186 -37.13 -38.43 -16.20
N PHE A 187 -36.15 -39.05 -15.53
CA PHE A 187 -35.70 -38.63 -14.21
C PHE A 187 -34.68 -37.49 -14.30
N TYR A 188 -34.64 -36.63 -13.30
CA TYR A 188 -33.67 -35.57 -13.14
C TYR A 188 -33.27 -35.41 -11.67
N LEU A 189 -32.07 -34.90 -11.44
CA LEU A 189 -31.61 -34.52 -10.11
C LEU A 189 -31.90 -33.04 -9.89
N THR A 190 -32.18 -32.65 -8.64
CA THR A 190 -32.35 -31.22 -8.31
C THR A 190 -31.06 -30.43 -8.40
N GLU A 191 -29.92 -31.11 -8.29
CA GLU A 191 -28.58 -30.56 -8.37
C GLU A 191 -27.74 -31.37 -9.36
N ASP A 192 -26.89 -30.71 -10.14
CA ASP A 192 -25.99 -31.38 -11.09
C ASP A 192 -24.83 -32.10 -10.38
N SER A 193 -24.49 -31.67 -9.17
CA SER A 193 -23.43 -32.23 -8.34
C SER A 193 -23.66 -31.93 -6.87
N ILE A 194 -23.15 -32.78 -5.99
CA ILE A 194 -23.12 -32.55 -4.55
C ILE A 194 -21.67 -32.53 -4.03
N CYS A 195 -21.43 -31.76 -2.97
CA CYS A 195 -20.20 -31.85 -2.20
C CYS A 195 -20.47 -32.64 -0.91
N VAL A 196 -19.57 -33.58 -0.61
CA VAL A 196 -19.63 -34.45 0.58
C VAL A 196 -18.37 -34.26 1.42
N LYS A 197 -18.50 -34.48 2.73
CA LYS A 197 -17.36 -34.63 3.63
C LYS A 197 -17.07 -36.11 3.83
N ASN A 198 -15.80 -36.44 4.03
CA ASN A 198 -15.33 -37.78 4.31
C ASN A 198 -15.34 -38.14 5.81
N ASP A 199 -15.99 -37.30 6.65
CA ASP A 199 -16.16 -37.49 8.10
C ASP A 199 -17.43 -38.28 8.46
N GLY A 200 -18.13 -38.83 7.45
CA GLY A 200 -19.39 -39.55 7.61
C GLY A 200 -20.64 -38.65 7.67
N SER A 201 -20.50 -37.33 7.45
CA SER A 201 -21.64 -36.42 7.31
C SER A 201 -22.58 -36.85 6.18
N VAL A 202 -23.87 -36.65 6.42
CA VAL A 202 -24.94 -37.12 5.52
C VAL A 202 -25.31 -36.03 4.53
N LYS A 203 -25.36 -36.37 3.23
CA LYS A 203 -25.82 -35.48 2.16
C LYS A 203 -27.09 -36.00 1.50
N LYS A 204 -28.08 -35.11 1.31
CA LYS A 204 -29.34 -35.41 0.64
C LYS A 204 -29.19 -35.37 -0.87
N VAL A 205 -29.77 -36.34 -1.56
CA VAL A 205 -29.88 -36.41 -3.02
C VAL A 205 -31.36 -36.52 -3.38
N SER A 206 -31.89 -35.54 -4.11
CA SER A 206 -33.31 -35.48 -4.45
C SER A 206 -33.54 -35.89 -5.90
N LEU A 207 -34.42 -36.87 -6.11
CA LEU A 207 -34.75 -37.42 -7.41
C LEU A 207 -36.12 -36.91 -7.87
N GLY A 208 -36.12 -36.14 -8.96
CA GLY A 208 -37.32 -35.66 -9.63
C GLY A 208 -37.66 -36.49 -10.87
N LEU A 209 -38.95 -36.55 -11.19
CA LEU A 209 -39.45 -37.22 -12.38
C LEU A 209 -40.26 -36.23 -13.21
N ARG A 210 -40.12 -36.25 -14.52
CA ARG A 210 -41.10 -35.69 -15.44
C ARG A 210 -41.71 -36.82 -16.23
N ASN A 211 -42.97 -37.14 -15.99
CA ASN A 211 -43.69 -38.24 -16.65
C ASN A 211 -44.72 -37.69 -17.65
N TYR A 212 -44.92 -38.42 -18.73
CA TYR A 212 -45.91 -38.14 -19.78
C TYR A 212 -47.07 -39.13 -19.79
N THR A 213 -46.97 -40.18 -18.97
CA THR A 213 -48.05 -41.13 -18.66
C THR A 213 -48.25 -41.17 -17.15
N SER A 214 -49.41 -41.64 -16.70
CA SER A 214 -49.67 -41.86 -15.27
C SER A 214 -48.79 -42.99 -14.74
N VAL A 215 -48.00 -42.70 -13.71
CA VAL A 215 -47.03 -43.66 -13.14
C VAL A 215 -47.57 -44.24 -11.85
N ARG A 216 -47.78 -45.56 -11.81
CA ARG A 216 -48.24 -46.31 -10.63
C ARG A 216 -47.09 -46.89 -9.81
N GLY A 217 -45.94 -47.10 -10.41
CA GLY A 217 -44.78 -47.68 -9.76
C GLY A 217 -43.51 -47.44 -10.57
N MET A 218 -42.36 -47.73 -9.95
CA MET A 218 -41.05 -47.57 -10.57
C MET A 218 -40.12 -48.68 -10.09
N GLU A 219 -39.26 -49.13 -10.98
CA GLU A 219 -38.05 -49.87 -10.65
C GLU A 219 -36.84 -49.13 -11.25
N ALA A 220 -35.73 -49.07 -10.52
CA ALA A 220 -34.48 -48.48 -10.99
C ALA A 220 -33.27 -49.07 -10.25
N VAL A 221 -32.09 -49.03 -10.86
CA VAL A 221 -30.84 -49.49 -10.24
C VAL A 221 -29.92 -48.31 -9.97
N LEU A 222 -29.57 -48.12 -8.69
CA LEU A 222 -28.65 -47.11 -8.20
C LEU A 222 -27.25 -47.71 -8.05
N SER A 223 -26.30 -47.14 -8.78
CA SER A 223 -24.87 -47.42 -8.67
C SER A 223 -24.20 -46.33 -7.85
N LEU A 224 -23.49 -46.72 -6.79
CA LEU A 224 -22.68 -45.83 -5.98
C LEU A 224 -21.18 -46.13 -6.19
N PRO A 225 -20.33 -45.10 -6.29
CA PRO A 225 -18.89 -45.28 -6.43
C PRO A 225 -18.26 -45.82 -5.13
N GLU A 226 -17.06 -46.38 -5.25
CA GLU A 226 -16.29 -46.84 -4.09
C GLU A 226 -16.11 -45.72 -3.06
N GLY A 227 -16.33 -46.04 -1.79
CA GLY A 227 -16.27 -45.07 -0.69
C GLY A 227 -17.54 -44.24 -0.49
N LEU A 228 -18.57 -44.38 -1.35
CA LEU A 228 -19.89 -43.76 -1.15
C LEU A 228 -20.94 -44.81 -0.78
N SER A 229 -21.75 -44.53 0.25
CA SER A 229 -22.78 -45.46 0.73
C SER A 229 -24.08 -44.72 1.07
N LEU A 230 -25.20 -45.46 1.09
CA LEU A 230 -26.48 -44.93 1.57
C LEU A 230 -26.46 -44.78 3.09
N ASP A 231 -27.09 -43.72 3.60
CA ASP A 231 -27.43 -43.65 5.01
C ASP A 231 -28.60 -44.59 5.31
N THR A 232 -28.45 -45.42 6.34
CA THR A 232 -29.40 -46.48 6.68
C THR A 232 -30.02 -46.26 8.04
N GLU A 233 -31.23 -46.78 8.23
CA GLU A 233 -31.84 -46.96 9.55
C GLU A 233 -31.10 -48.04 10.36
N ALA A 234 -31.49 -48.21 11.63
CA ALA A 234 -30.89 -49.19 12.54
C ALA A 234 -31.05 -50.65 12.06
N ASN A 235 -32.01 -50.91 11.19
CA ASN A 235 -32.27 -52.21 10.56
C ASN A 235 -31.47 -52.44 9.26
N GLY A 236 -30.61 -51.48 8.85
CA GLY A 236 -29.81 -51.56 7.64
C GLY A 236 -30.54 -51.16 6.34
N VAL A 237 -31.81 -50.75 6.42
CA VAL A 237 -32.57 -50.28 5.26
C VAL A 237 -32.20 -48.81 4.96
N PRO A 238 -31.96 -48.43 3.69
CA PRO A 238 -31.73 -47.05 3.30
C PRO A 238 -32.86 -46.10 3.75
N LYS A 239 -32.48 -44.92 4.22
CA LYS A 239 -33.43 -43.85 4.55
C LYS A 239 -33.90 -43.15 3.29
N PHE A 240 -35.22 -43.01 3.17
CA PHE A 240 -35.85 -42.24 2.10
C PHE A 240 -36.70 -41.11 2.67
N GLU A 241 -36.68 -39.97 2.00
CA GLU A 241 -37.61 -38.87 2.25
C GLU A 241 -38.61 -38.79 1.09
N TYR A 242 -39.90 -38.92 1.40
CA TYR A 242 -40.96 -38.96 0.39
C TYR A 242 -41.34 -37.55 -0.08
N GLY A 243 -41.29 -37.32 -1.40
CA GLY A 243 -41.73 -36.06 -2.00
C GLY A 243 -43.25 -35.93 -2.01
N GLU A 244 -43.75 -34.71 -2.16
CA GLU A 244 -45.20 -34.41 -2.15
C GLU A 244 -45.99 -35.13 -3.26
N ARG A 245 -45.27 -35.52 -4.32
CA ARG A 245 -45.82 -36.26 -5.46
C ARG A 245 -46.14 -37.71 -5.12
N LEU A 246 -45.54 -38.26 -4.07
CA LEU A 246 -45.77 -39.64 -3.68
C LEU A 246 -47.06 -39.77 -2.85
N PRO A 247 -48.07 -40.53 -3.30
CA PRO A 247 -49.24 -40.86 -2.50
C PRO A 247 -48.87 -41.68 -1.25
N GLN A 248 -49.68 -41.57 -0.19
CA GLN A 248 -49.43 -42.24 1.09
C GLN A 248 -49.37 -43.78 0.97
N ASN A 249 -50.08 -44.36 0.01
CA ASN A 249 -50.13 -45.82 -0.19
C ASN A 249 -48.95 -46.36 -0.99
N LEU A 250 -48.08 -45.49 -1.52
CA LEU A 250 -46.87 -45.84 -2.25
C LEU A 250 -45.66 -45.76 -1.31
N SER A 251 -44.79 -46.76 -1.38
CA SER A 251 -43.59 -46.89 -0.55
C SER A 251 -42.38 -47.29 -1.39
N ILE A 252 -41.20 -46.88 -0.94
CA ILE A 252 -39.93 -47.25 -1.58
C ILE A 252 -39.33 -48.39 -0.80
N SER A 253 -38.99 -49.45 -1.50
CA SER A 253 -38.20 -50.56 -1.00
C SER A 253 -36.88 -50.63 -1.77
N SER A 254 -35.87 -51.24 -1.16
CA SER A 254 -34.57 -51.40 -1.77
C SER A 254 -33.98 -52.78 -1.48
N SER A 255 -33.24 -53.31 -2.43
CA SER A 255 -32.44 -54.53 -2.26
C SER A 255 -31.07 -54.36 -2.89
N ILE A 256 -30.07 -55.05 -2.35
CA ILE A 256 -28.72 -55.08 -2.93
C ILE A 256 -28.67 -56.22 -3.94
N LEU A 257 -28.18 -55.93 -5.14
CA LEU A 257 -27.96 -56.90 -6.21
C LEU A 257 -26.64 -57.65 -6.00
N GLU A 258 -26.45 -58.78 -6.70
CA GLU A 258 -25.23 -59.59 -6.58
C GLU A 258 -23.95 -58.83 -6.94
N ASP A 259 -24.06 -57.82 -7.80
CA ASP A 259 -22.98 -56.93 -8.22
C ASP A 259 -22.74 -55.76 -7.24
N GLY A 260 -23.49 -55.68 -6.14
CA GLY A 260 -23.37 -54.63 -5.12
C GLY A 260 -24.18 -53.35 -5.40
N ARG A 261 -24.83 -53.22 -6.57
CA ARG A 261 -25.71 -52.08 -6.87
C ARG A 261 -27.01 -52.17 -6.07
N THR A 262 -27.66 -51.04 -5.84
CA THR A 262 -28.92 -50.98 -5.08
C THR A 262 -30.11 -50.88 -6.02
N LYS A 263 -30.95 -51.91 -6.07
CA LYS A 263 -32.24 -51.87 -6.75
C LYS A 263 -33.24 -51.13 -5.88
N LEU A 264 -33.95 -50.17 -6.47
CA LEU A 264 -34.98 -49.35 -5.87
C LEU A 264 -36.32 -49.69 -6.51
N VAL A 265 -37.34 -49.96 -5.70
CA VAL A 265 -38.69 -50.27 -6.15
C VAL A 265 -39.69 -49.39 -5.43
N LEU A 266 -40.42 -48.59 -6.19
CA LEU A 266 -41.58 -47.83 -5.74
C LEU A 266 -42.86 -48.62 -6.06
N SER A 267 -43.60 -49.02 -5.03
CA SER A 267 -44.83 -49.80 -5.18
C SER A 267 -45.83 -49.52 -4.05
N GLY A 268 -47.10 -49.82 -4.30
CA GLY A 268 -48.20 -49.58 -3.36
C GLY A 268 -49.31 -50.62 -3.46
N LEU A 269 -50.18 -50.65 -2.44
CA LEU A 269 -51.28 -51.62 -2.33
C LEU A 269 -52.51 -51.24 -3.16
N THR A 270 -52.61 -49.98 -3.59
CA THR A 270 -53.74 -49.42 -4.33
C THR A 270 -53.39 -49.19 -5.81
N SER A 271 -54.35 -48.70 -6.59
CA SER A 271 -54.14 -48.25 -7.97
C SER A 271 -53.82 -46.76 -8.09
N GLU A 272 -53.36 -46.12 -7.01
CA GLU A 272 -52.99 -44.71 -7.02
C GLU A 272 -51.71 -44.48 -7.85
N THR A 273 -51.66 -43.36 -8.55
CA THR A 273 -50.51 -42.94 -9.35
C THR A 273 -49.83 -41.74 -8.73
N LEU A 274 -48.58 -41.47 -9.12
CA LEU A 274 -47.87 -40.25 -8.75
C LEU A 274 -48.70 -39.01 -9.06
N LYS A 275 -48.67 -38.02 -8.15
CA LYS A 275 -49.40 -36.77 -8.31
C LYS A 275 -48.65 -35.83 -9.25
N GLY A 276 -49.38 -35.21 -10.18
CA GLY A 276 -48.84 -34.27 -11.16
C GLY A 276 -47.80 -34.89 -12.09
N ASP A 277 -47.26 -34.08 -12.99
CA ASP A 277 -46.44 -34.57 -14.12
C ASP A 277 -44.96 -34.20 -13.99
N THR A 278 -44.58 -33.38 -13.02
CA THR A 278 -43.19 -32.94 -12.79
C THR A 278 -42.95 -32.58 -11.33
N GLY A 279 -41.78 -32.91 -10.80
CA GLY A 279 -41.33 -32.56 -9.44
C GLY A 279 -40.58 -33.69 -8.75
N VAL A 280 -40.07 -33.41 -7.54
CA VAL A 280 -39.37 -34.39 -6.69
C VAL A 280 -40.33 -35.52 -6.29
N VAL A 281 -39.90 -36.77 -6.51
CA VAL A 281 -40.64 -37.97 -6.12
C VAL A 281 -40.16 -38.47 -4.76
N PHE A 282 -38.85 -38.55 -4.57
CA PHE A 282 -38.24 -38.90 -3.30
C PHE A 282 -36.80 -38.41 -3.22
N SER A 283 -36.24 -38.45 -2.03
CA SER A 283 -34.82 -38.23 -1.79
C SER A 283 -34.21 -39.39 -1.02
N PHE A 284 -32.93 -39.62 -1.22
CA PHE A 284 -32.12 -40.54 -0.42
C PHE A 284 -30.90 -39.80 0.12
N PHE A 285 -30.19 -40.45 1.03
CA PHE A 285 -29.09 -39.83 1.76
C PHE A 285 -27.82 -40.64 1.55
N VAL A 286 -26.70 -39.97 1.31
CA VAL A 286 -25.39 -40.59 1.09
C VAL A 286 -24.36 -40.13 2.12
N LYS A 287 -23.39 -40.99 2.40
CA LYS A 287 -22.21 -40.72 3.25
C LYS A 287 -20.96 -41.15 2.51
N ALA A 288 -19.90 -40.34 2.59
CA ALA A 288 -18.59 -40.67 2.05
C ALA A 288 -17.66 -41.16 3.16
N SER A 289 -16.85 -42.18 2.86
CA SER A 289 -15.76 -42.67 3.71
C SER A 289 -14.49 -41.85 3.50
N GLU A 290 -13.50 -42.06 4.38
CA GLU A 290 -12.15 -41.49 4.25
C GLU A 290 -11.44 -41.89 2.95
N THR A 291 -11.79 -43.05 2.37
CA THR A 291 -11.22 -43.56 1.12
C THR A 291 -11.91 -43.03 -0.13
N PHE A 292 -12.92 -42.17 0.00
CA PHE A 292 -13.63 -41.60 -1.14
C PHE A 292 -12.74 -40.65 -1.94
N GLN A 293 -12.61 -40.91 -3.24
CA GLN A 293 -11.78 -40.13 -4.16
C GLN A 293 -12.27 -38.69 -4.34
N GLU A 294 -11.45 -37.82 -4.95
CA GLU A 294 -11.74 -36.39 -5.12
C GLU A 294 -13.07 -36.13 -5.84
N VAL A 295 -13.31 -36.82 -6.95
CA VAL A 295 -14.54 -36.74 -7.73
C VAL A 295 -14.93 -38.14 -8.18
N ALA A 296 -16.20 -38.51 -8.01
CA ALA A 296 -16.77 -39.74 -8.51
C ALA A 296 -18.19 -39.53 -9.02
N GLU A 297 -18.70 -40.48 -9.78
CA GLU A 297 -20.07 -40.45 -10.30
C GLU A 297 -20.95 -41.45 -9.56
N LEU A 298 -22.14 -41.02 -9.13
CA LEU A 298 -23.24 -41.94 -8.86
C LEU A 298 -24.22 -41.92 -10.03
N SER A 299 -24.95 -43.03 -10.23
CA SER A 299 -25.87 -43.11 -11.34
C SER A 299 -27.12 -43.93 -11.06
N LEU A 300 -28.21 -43.57 -11.74
CA LEU A 300 -29.46 -44.32 -11.79
C LEU A 300 -29.69 -44.80 -13.23
N ASP A 301 -29.77 -46.10 -13.43
CA ASP A 301 -30.04 -46.76 -14.72
C ASP A 301 -31.06 -47.90 -14.57
N GLU A 302 -31.30 -48.63 -15.66
CA GLU A 302 -32.27 -49.75 -15.72
C GLU A 302 -33.66 -49.35 -15.21
N ILE A 303 -34.14 -48.19 -15.68
CA ILE A 303 -35.35 -47.55 -15.16
C ILE A 303 -36.58 -48.10 -15.87
N ILE A 304 -37.54 -48.60 -15.10
CA ILE A 304 -38.83 -49.10 -15.55
C ILE A 304 -39.93 -48.34 -14.82
N LEU A 305 -40.89 -47.80 -15.56
CA LEU A 305 -42.09 -47.17 -15.00
C LEU A 305 -43.30 -48.06 -15.24
N SER A 306 -44.12 -48.27 -14.22
CA SER A 306 -45.41 -48.92 -14.38
C SER A 306 -46.47 -47.88 -14.74
N ASP A 307 -47.22 -48.12 -15.81
CA ASP A 307 -48.41 -47.32 -16.14
C ASP A 307 -49.58 -47.60 -15.17
N ASN A 308 -50.73 -46.95 -15.41
CA ASN A 308 -51.94 -47.13 -14.61
C ASN A 308 -52.53 -48.55 -14.71
N ALA A 309 -52.35 -49.24 -15.85
CA ALA A 309 -52.81 -50.60 -16.08
C ALA A 309 -51.87 -51.66 -15.47
N GLY A 310 -50.68 -51.27 -15.01
CA GLY A 310 -49.68 -52.16 -14.43
C GLY A 310 -48.65 -52.69 -15.43
N HIS A 311 -48.59 -52.13 -16.64
CA HIS A 311 -47.56 -52.48 -17.62
C HIS A 311 -46.25 -51.77 -17.29
N GLY A 312 -45.15 -52.52 -17.24
CA GLY A 312 -43.81 -51.97 -17.10
C GLY A 312 -43.29 -51.45 -18.45
N ILE A 313 -42.83 -50.21 -18.47
CA ILE A 313 -42.29 -49.54 -19.65
C ILE A 313 -40.87 -49.08 -19.35
N ASN A 314 -39.92 -49.54 -20.16
CA ASN A 314 -38.51 -49.14 -20.06
C ASN A 314 -38.37 -47.65 -20.38
N MET A 315 -37.64 -46.94 -19.54
CA MET A 315 -37.27 -45.55 -19.77
C MET A 315 -35.83 -45.51 -20.28
N GLU A 316 -35.63 -44.98 -21.48
CA GLU A 316 -34.30 -44.83 -22.08
C GLU A 316 -33.47 -43.78 -21.33
N GLY A 317 -32.20 -44.09 -21.10
CA GLY A 317 -31.21 -43.15 -20.56
C GLY A 317 -30.64 -43.57 -19.20
N LYS A 318 -29.52 -42.91 -18.84
CA LYS A 318 -28.82 -43.06 -17.57
C LYS A 318 -28.72 -41.68 -16.91
N LEU A 319 -29.14 -41.58 -15.66
CA LEU A 319 -28.99 -40.38 -14.86
C LEU A 319 -27.67 -40.46 -14.10
N VAL A 320 -26.86 -39.40 -14.13
CA VAL A 320 -25.53 -39.35 -13.51
C VAL A 320 -25.40 -38.07 -12.68
N MET A 321 -24.81 -38.18 -11.50
CA MET A 321 -24.44 -37.05 -10.64
C MET A 321 -22.98 -37.12 -10.25
N ASN A 322 -22.29 -35.98 -10.32
CA ASN A 322 -20.97 -35.85 -9.74
C ASN A 322 -21.06 -35.69 -8.22
N VAL A 323 -20.26 -36.46 -7.51
CA VAL A 323 -20.07 -36.38 -6.05
C VAL A 323 -18.64 -35.95 -5.80
N ILE A 324 -18.48 -34.79 -5.19
CA ILE A 324 -17.18 -34.13 -4.98
C ILE A 324 -16.80 -34.24 -3.51
N ASN A 325 -15.62 -34.78 -3.23
CA ASN A 325 -15.04 -34.77 -1.90
C ASN A 325 -14.55 -33.36 -1.58
N SER A 326 -15.29 -32.64 -0.73
CA SER A 326 -15.00 -31.25 -0.40
C SER A 326 -13.68 -31.08 0.34
N PHE A 327 -13.24 -32.11 1.08
CA PHE A 327 -11.97 -32.09 1.79
C PHE A 327 -10.80 -32.05 0.80
N ILE A 328 -10.77 -32.99 -0.14
CA ILE A 328 -9.67 -33.11 -1.12
C ILE A 328 -9.73 -31.99 -2.16
N ALA A 329 -10.91 -31.72 -2.72
CA ALA A 329 -11.06 -30.78 -3.84
C ALA A 329 -10.91 -29.31 -3.43
N TYR A 330 -11.27 -28.95 -2.19
CA TYR A 330 -11.31 -27.54 -1.75
C TYR A 330 -10.52 -27.31 -0.46
N TYR A 331 -10.77 -28.05 0.61
CA TYR A 331 -10.13 -27.77 1.90
C TYR A 331 -8.61 -27.95 1.85
N THR A 332 -8.11 -29.04 1.26
CA THR A 332 -6.67 -29.31 1.15
C THR A 332 -5.94 -28.20 0.36
N PRO A 333 -6.35 -27.84 -0.88
CA PRO A 333 -5.69 -26.75 -1.61
C PRO A 333 -5.77 -25.38 -0.92
N ALA A 334 -6.89 -25.08 -0.24
CA ALA A 334 -7.01 -23.86 0.56
C ALA A 334 -6.02 -23.84 1.72
N ASN A 335 -5.91 -24.96 2.45
CA ASN A 335 -4.98 -25.09 3.55
C ASN A 335 -3.51 -25.04 3.07
N ASP A 336 -3.18 -25.65 1.93
CA ASP A 336 -1.84 -25.58 1.34
C ASP A 336 -1.44 -24.13 1.00
N SER A 337 -2.38 -23.33 0.51
CA SER A 337 -2.17 -21.90 0.26
C SER A 337 -1.84 -21.14 1.54
N ILE A 338 -2.55 -21.42 2.63
CA ILE A 338 -2.30 -20.82 3.96
C ILE A 338 -0.96 -21.27 4.53
N GLN A 339 -0.60 -22.56 4.39
CA GLN A 339 0.70 -23.05 4.82
C GLN A 339 1.84 -22.39 4.04
N GLY A 340 1.65 -22.17 2.73
CA GLY A 340 2.59 -21.39 1.92
C GLY A 340 2.82 -19.97 2.45
N LEU A 341 1.76 -19.29 2.91
CA LEU A 341 1.87 -17.98 3.56
C LEU A 341 2.60 -18.07 4.91
N ARG A 342 2.30 -19.09 5.73
CA ARG A 342 2.99 -19.30 7.02
C ARG A 342 4.49 -19.50 6.84
N THR A 343 4.90 -20.34 5.91
CA THR A 343 6.33 -20.55 5.60
C THR A 343 7.01 -19.26 5.16
N ARG A 344 6.36 -18.44 4.31
CA ARG A 344 6.94 -17.16 3.88
C ARG A 344 6.99 -16.13 5.01
N TYR A 345 5.96 -16.08 5.84
CA TYR A 345 5.92 -15.24 7.04
C TYR A 345 7.02 -15.62 8.03
N GLU A 346 7.23 -16.91 8.30
CA GLU A 346 8.30 -17.40 9.18
C GLU A 346 9.68 -17.01 8.64
N ALA A 347 9.93 -17.20 7.33
CA ALA A 347 11.16 -16.77 6.68
C ALA A 347 11.37 -15.23 6.73
N ALA A 348 10.29 -14.46 6.58
CA ALA A 348 10.31 -13.01 6.71
C ALA A 348 10.68 -12.57 8.14
N VAL A 349 10.10 -13.21 9.16
CA VAL A 349 10.42 -12.96 10.57
C VAL A 349 11.86 -13.35 10.89
N GLU A 350 12.36 -14.48 10.37
CA GLU A 350 13.77 -14.88 10.52
C GLU A 350 14.72 -13.85 9.89
N LYS A 351 14.37 -13.35 8.70
CA LYS A 351 15.13 -12.29 8.03
C LYS A 351 15.15 -11.00 8.85
N ILE A 352 14.00 -10.56 9.37
CA ILE A 352 13.90 -9.39 10.27
C ILE A 352 14.78 -9.59 11.51
N ASN A 353 14.72 -10.76 12.14
CA ASN A 353 15.53 -11.06 13.34
C ASN A 353 17.03 -11.01 13.07
N THR A 354 17.45 -11.31 11.84
CA THR A 354 18.86 -11.34 11.43
C THR A 354 19.35 -9.96 10.97
N GLU A 355 18.60 -9.29 10.11
CA GLU A 355 19.02 -8.06 9.42
C GLU A 355 18.59 -6.78 10.15
N ALA A 356 17.57 -6.84 11.01
CA ALA A 356 17.00 -5.71 11.74
C ALA A 356 17.06 -5.89 13.28
N ALA A 357 18.17 -6.46 13.76
CA ALA A 357 18.33 -6.86 15.16
C ALA A 357 18.17 -5.71 16.17
N ASN A 358 18.47 -4.46 15.80
CA ASN A 358 18.41 -3.31 16.72
C ASN A 358 16.97 -2.80 16.90
N VAL A 359 16.08 -3.07 15.94
CA VAL A 359 14.71 -2.53 15.94
C VAL A 359 13.63 -3.60 16.13
N ARG A 360 14.02 -4.89 16.16
CA ARG A 360 13.07 -6.03 16.24
C ARG A 360 12.08 -5.95 17.40
N ASP A 361 12.52 -5.40 18.53
CA ASP A 361 11.74 -5.30 19.77
C ASP A 361 10.97 -3.97 19.87
N SER A 362 11.08 -3.10 18.87
CA SER A 362 10.34 -1.84 18.83
C SER A 362 8.85 -2.06 18.57
N THR A 363 8.02 -1.19 19.14
CA THR A 363 6.56 -1.25 18.98
C THR A 363 6.12 -1.26 17.51
N ILE A 364 6.82 -0.52 16.64
CA ILE A 364 6.53 -0.44 15.20
C ILE A 364 6.69 -1.82 14.55
N VAL A 365 7.82 -2.49 14.82
CA VAL A 365 8.11 -3.80 14.23
C VAL A 365 7.21 -4.88 14.82
N VAL A 366 7.03 -4.91 16.13
CA VAL A 366 6.17 -5.90 16.81
C VAL A 366 4.73 -5.82 16.30
N ASN A 367 4.19 -4.61 16.13
CA ASN A 367 2.84 -4.42 15.61
C ASN A 367 2.69 -4.90 14.16
N ALA A 368 3.67 -4.61 13.30
CA ALA A 368 3.63 -5.03 11.90
C ALA A 368 3.70 -6.55 11.74
N VAL A 369 4.58 -7.20 12.51
CA VAL A 369 4.70 -8.66 12.56
C VAL A 369 3.38 -9.30 13.04
N GLN A 370 2.81 -8.77 14.12
CA GLN A 370 1.55 -9.26 14.67
C GLN A 370 0.37 -9.07 13.72
N GLU A 371 0.29 -7.95 12.99
CA GLU A 371 -0.79 -7.67 12.06
C GLU A 371 -0.86 -8.72 10.95
N VAL A 372 0.28 -9.07 10.35
CA VAL A 372 0.35 -10.10 9.30
C VAL A 372 -0.02 -11.47 9.85
N ALA A 373 0.45 -11.82 11.06
CA ALA A 373 0.09 -13.07 11.72
C ALA A 373 -1.43 -13.23 11.92
N VAL A 374 -2.09 -12.16 12.39
CA VAL A 374 -3.55 -12.15 12.59
C VAL A 374 -4.29 -12.36 11.28
N ARG A 375 -3.88 -11.71 10.19
CA ARG A 375 -4.52 -11.90 8.87
C ARG A 375 -4.43 -13.34 8.37
N ILE A 376 -3.30 -14.03 8.61
CA ILE A 376 -3.13 -15.45 8.27
C ILE A 376 -4.07 -16.33 9.12
N GLU A 377 -4.22 -16.03 10.40
CA GLU A 377 -5.13 -16.75 11.31
C GLU A 377 -6.60 -16.54 10.97
N ASP A 378 -7.00 -15.31 10.64
CA ASP A 378 -8.36 -14.99 10.21
C ASP A 378 -8.73 -15.69 8.89
N LEU A 379 -7.77 -15.79 7.96
CA LEU A 379 -7.95 -16.57 6.73
C LEU A 379 -8.14 -18.06 7.03
N GLN A 380 -7.30 -18.65 7.89
CA GLN A 380 -7.45 -20.05 8.32
C GLN A 380 -8.81 -20.30 8.96
N LYS A 381 -9.25 -19.40 9.84
CA LYS A 381 -10.56 -19.48 10.48
C LYS A 381 -11.68 -19.44 9.45
N SER A 382 -11.61 -18.52 8.48
CA SER A 382 -12.60 -18.39 7.41
C SER A 382 -12.71 -19.67 6.55
N VAL A 383 -11.57 -20.28 6.18
CA VAL A 383 -11.54 -21.57 5.47
C VAL A 383 -12.17 -22.69 6.31
N ASN A 384 -11.80 -22.79 7.59
CA ASN A 384 -12.33 -23.82 8.49
C ASN A 384 -13.84 -23.68 8.70
N GLU A 385 -14.34 -22.45 8.88
CA GLU A 385 -15.77 -22.18 9.05
C GLU A 385 -16.56 -22.48 7.77
N ALA A 386 -16.06 -22.06 6.59
CA ALA A 386 -16.71 -22.37 5.32
C ALA A 386 -16.74 -23.88 5.04
N TYR A 387 -15.69 -24.61 5.41
CA TYR A 387 -15.67 -26.07 5.30
C TYR A 387 -16.65 -26.73 6.27
N ALA A 388 -16.64 -26.31 7.54
CA ALA A 388 -17.56 -26.81 8.56
C ALA A 388 -19.03 -26.59 8.16
N ASN A 389 -19.34 -25.44 7.55
CA ASN A 389 -20.69 -25.09 7.10
C ASN A 389 -21.09 -25.67 5.73
N GLU A 390 -20.23 -26.49 5.09
CA GLU A 390 -20.46 -27.05 3.74
C GLU A 390 -20.66 -26.00 2.64
N THR A 391 -20.15 -24.78 2.84
CA THR A 391 -20.24 -23.69 1.87
C THR A 391 -18.94 -23.48 1.09
N LEU A 392 -17.82 -24.06 1.54
CA LEU A 392 -16.49 -23.81 0.97
C LEU A 392 -16.43 -23.98 -0.56
N ALA A 393 -17.05 -25.02 -1.12
CA ALA A 393 -17.07 -25.24 -2.57
C ALA A 393 -17.70 -24.06 -3.35
N THR A 394 -18.69 -23.39 -2.75
CA THR A 394 -19.41 -22.26 -3.36
C THR A 394 -18.65 -20.95 -3.19
N VAL A 395 -18.00 -20.76 -2.04
CA VAL A 395 -17.30 -19.51 -1.67
C VAL A 395 -15.78 -19.61 -1.77
N TYR A 396 -15.25 -20.65 -2.44
CA TYR A 396 -13.82 -20.98 -2.46
C TYR A 396 -12.94 -19.80 -2.88
N ASP A 397 -13.26 -19.20 -4.03
CA ASP A 397 -12.54 -18.04 -4.57
C ASP A 397 -12.66 -16.81 -3.66
N GLU A 398 -13.81 -16.63 -3.00
CA GLU A 398 -14.06 -15.48 -2.11
C GLU A 398 -13.28 -15.62 -0.79
N VAL A 399 -13.25 -16.82 -0.21
CA VAL A 399 -12.52 -17.11 1.02
C VAL A 399 -11.01 -17.01 0.80
N LEU A 400 -10.50 -17.42 -0.38
CA LEU A 400 -9.07 -17.34 -0.70
C LEU A 400 -8.62 -16.02 -1.33
N ALA A 401 -9.55 -15.09 -1.62
CA ALA A 401 -9.21 -13.77 -2.15
C ALA A 401 -8.10 -13.03 -1.34
N PRO A 402 -8.06 -13.10 0.01
CA PRO A 402 -7.03 -12.42 0.80
C PRO A 402 -5.60 -12.97 0.63
N VAL A 403 -5.41 -14.16 0.04
CA VAL A 403 -4.09 -14.81 -0.04
C VAL A 403 -3.03 -13.89 -0.68
N VAL A 404 -3.39 -13.23 -1.79
CA VAL A 404 -2.46 -12.36 -2.52
C VAL A 404 -2.14 -11.09 -1.73
N GLU A 405 -3.12 -10.51 -1.05
CA GLU A 405 -2.93 -9.30 -0.23
C GLU A 405 -2.09 -9.58 1.01
N ILE A 406 -2.28 -10.75 1.64
CA ILE A 406 -1.45 -11.18 2.76
C ILE A 406 -0.01 -11.42 2.30
N ASP A 407 0.18 -12.02 1.11
CA ASP A 407 1.51 -12.22 0.54
C ASP A 407 2.27 -10.90 0.34
N THR A 408 1.60 -9.90 -0.25
CA THR A 408 2.15 -8.55 -0.38
C THR A 408 2.46 -7.94 0.99
N ALA A 409 1.57 -8.09 1.97
CA ALA A 409 1.79 -7.56 3.32
C ALA A 409 3.01 -8.19 4.03
N ILE A 410 3.33 -9.47 3.76
CA ILE A 410 4.57 -10.10 4.25
C ILE A 410 5.80 -9.39 3.67
N VAL A 411 5.78 -9.06 2.37
CA VAL A 411 6.89 -8.36 1.71
C VAL A 411 7.03 -6.93 2.23
N ASP A 412 5.92 -6.18 2.28
CA ASP A 412 5.88 -4.80 2.75
C ASP A 412 6.35 -4.69 4.21
N MET A 413 5.99 -5.67 5.06
CA MET A 413 6.46 -5.76 6.44
C MET A 413 8.00 -5.81 6.49
N VAL A 414 8.64 -6.68 5.69
CA VAL A 414 10.11 -6.79 5.66
C VAL A 414 10.74 -5.49 5.18
N GLU A 415 10.23 -4.91 4.08
CA GLU A 415 10.78 -3.66 3.51
C GLU A 415 10.70 -2.51 4.51
N MET A 416 9.53 -2.31 5.13
CA MET A 416 9.31 -1.28 6.15
C MET A 416 10.25 -1.44 7.35
N VAL A 417 10.44 -2.67 7.82
CA VAL A 417 11.31 -2.96 8.97
C VAL A 417 12.79 -2.70 8.63
N LEU A 418 13.24 -3.09 7.43
CA LEU A 418 14.62 -2.84 7.00
C LEU A 418 14.89 -1.35 6.76
N ASP A 419 13.95 -0.60 6.19
CA ASP A 419 14.05 0.87 6.07
C ASP A 419 14.12 1.54 7.46
N TYR A 420 13.30 1.09 8.41
CA TYR A 420 13.34 1.60 9.78
C TYR A 420 14.68 1.28 10.48
N GLN A 421 15.21 0.06 10.31
CA GLN A 421 16.56 -0.28 10.80
C GLN A 421 17.63 0.66 10.25
N GLN A 422 17.60 0.95 8.94
CA GLN A 422 18.56 1.85 8.33
C GLN A 422 18.46 3.27 8.90
N LYS A 423 17.26 3.79 9.12
CA LYS A 423 17.04 5.09 9.76
C LYS A 423 17.59 5.15 11.17
N VAL A 424 17.33 4.12 11.98
CA VAL A 424 17.86 4.05 13.36
C VAL A 424 19.40 3.99 13.35
N THR A 425 19.99 3.20 12.46
CA THR A 425 21.46 3.14 12.33
C THR A 425 22.04 4.48 11.90
N ALA A 426 21.48 5.14 10.88
CA ALA A 426 21.94 6.44 10.42
C ALA A 426 21.79 7.53 11.50
N ASN A 427 20.71 7.47 12.29
CA ASN A 427 20.46 8.39 13.39
C ASN A 427 21.50 8.23 14.52
N GLU A 428 21.87 7.01 14.88
CA GLU A 428 22.91 6.71 15.87
C GLU A 428 24.29 7.22 15.43
N GLU A 429 24.66 6.94 14.17
CA GLU A 429 25.92 7.39 13.59
C GLU A 429 25.99 8.92 13.53
N ALA A 430 24.91 9.57 13.10
CA ALA A 430 24.81 11.01 13.06
C ALA A 430 24.89 11.64 14.46
N TYR A 431 24.20 11.08 15.44
CA TYR A 431 24.25 11.55 16.83
C TYR A 431 25.64 11.44 17.42
N THR A 432 26.32 10.32 17.20
CA THR A 432 27.71 10.10 17.65
C THR A 432 28.64 11.16 17.08
N ARG A 433 28.56 11.43 15.78
CA ARG A 433 29.36 12.47 15.12
C ARG A 433 29.04 13.87 15.65
N LEU A 434 27.77 14.26 15.69
CA LEU A 434 27.37 15.61 16.11
C LEU A 434 27.73 15.86 17.59
N THR A 435 27.63 14.85 18.45
CA THR A 435 28.10 14.93 19.84
C THR A 435 29.61 15.19 19.92
N ALA A 436 30.40 14.59 19.02
CA ALA A 436 31.83 14.85 18.93
C ALA A 436 32.13 16.29 18.45
N ASP A 437 31.37 16.79 17.46
CA ASP A 437 31.49 18.18 16.97
C ASP A 437 31.15 19.20 18.08
N ILE A 438 30.08 18.96 18.85
CA ILE A 438 29.70 19.78 20.01
C ILE A 438 30.82 19.78 21.06
N THR A 439 31.39 18.61 21.33
CA THR A 439 32.52 18.48 22.28
C THR A 439 33.75 19.27 21.81
N ALA A 440 34.01 19.32 20.50
CA ALA A 440 35.09 20.12 19.95
C ALA A 440 34.87 21.63 20.14
N VAL A 441 33.63 22.11 19.96
CA VAL A 441 33.25 23.51 20.21
C VAL A 441 33.36 23.84 21.71
N GLN A 442 32.89 22.95 22.59
CA GLN A 442 33.05 23.08 24.04
C GLN A 442 34.53 23.24 24.43
N ALA A 443 35.41 22.40 23.87
CA ALA A 443 36.84 22.49 24.14
C ALA A 443 37.45 23.83 23.70
N LYS A 444 36.95 24.45 22.63
CA LYS A 444 37.38 25.80 22.22
C LYS A 444 36.95 26.86 23.23
N LEU A 445 35.73 26.79 23.74
CA LEU A 445 35.23 27.72 24.77
C LEU A 445 36.02 27.57 26.08
N ASP A 446 36.25 26.32 26.52
CA ASP A 446 37.02 26.03 27.73
C ASP A 446 38.47 26.53 27.63
N ALA A 447 39.09 26.38 26.47
CA ALA A 447 40.43 26.89 26.19
C ALA A 447 40.45 28.43 26.24
N ALA A 448 39.50 29.09 25.59
CA ALA A 448 39.38 30.55 25.61
C ALA A 448 39.17 31.09 27.03
N LYS A 449 38.29 30.45 27.81
CA LYS A 449 38.07 30.76 29.22
C LYS A 449 39.37 30.63 30.02
N THR A 450 40.10 29.54 29.84
CA THR A 450 41.40 29.33 30.51
C THR A 450 42.38 30.43 30.16
N THR A 451 42.51 30.80 28.88
CA THR A 451 43.36 31.91 28.43
C THR A 451 42.97 33.23 29.11
N ILE A 452 41.67 33.54 29.18
CA ILE A 452 41.19 34.77 29.83
C ILE A 452 41.49 34.79 31.33
N GLU A 453 41.25 33.69 32.02
CA GLU A 453 41.51 33.58 33.47
C GLU A 453 43.02 33.63 33.81
N THR A 454 43.90 33.20 32.88
CA THR A 454 45.34 33.09 33.14
C THR A 454 46.14 34.26 32.59
N ASP A 455 46.00 34.56 31.29
CA ASP A 455 46.80 35.56 30.60
C ASP A 455 46.19 36.97 30.70
N TYR A 456 44.87 37.08 30.94
CA TYR A 456 44.13 38.34 31.06
C TYR A 456 43.46 38.51 32.44
N ALA A 457 44.08 37.97 33.49
CA ALA A 457 43.50 37.87 34.83
C ALA A 457 42.98 39.21 35.42
N GLU A 458 43.62 40.34 35.10
CA GLU A 458 43.22 41.67 35.60
C GLU A 458 41.85 42.12 35.07
N VAL A 459 41.43 41.62 33.90
CA VAL A 459 40.17 41.99 33.24
C VAL A 459 39.19 40.82 33.09
N ALA A 460 39.59 39.61 33.51
CA ALA A 460 38.84 38.37 33.30
C ALA A 460 37.39 38.43 33.80
N GLU A 461 37.13 39.09 34.94
CA GLU A 461 35.79 39.19 35.54
C GLU A 461 34.76 39.82 34.59
N GLN A 462 35.19 40.74 33.71
CA GLN A 462 34.34 41.42 32.73
C GLN A 462 33.72 40.46 31.70
N PHE A 463 34.39 39.34 31.40
CA PHE A 463 33.98 38.40 30.34
C PHE A 463 33.20 37.19 30.86
N THR A 464 32.96 37.11 32.18
CA THR A 464 32.23 36.00 32.80
C THR A 464 30.83 35.81 32.20
N ALA A 465 30.13 36.93 31.95
CA ALA A 465 28.78 36.90 31.39
C ALA A 465 28.77 36.46 29.92
N ASP A 466 29.74 36.91 29.12
CA ASP A 466 29.85 36.54 27.71
C ASP A 466 30.22 35.06 27.53
N ILE A 467 31.14 34.54 28.35
CA ILE A 467 31.48 33.11 28.38
C ILE A 467 30.27 32.27 28.79
N ALA A 468 29.49 32.72 29.79
CA ALA A 468 28.28 32.03 30.20
C ALA A 468 27.21 32.01 29.09
N ALA A 469 27.04 33.11 28.36
CA ALA A 469 26.13 33.17 27.23
C ALA A 469 26.54 32.20 26.10
N LEU A 470 27.83 32.14 25.77
CA LEU A 470 28.34 31.16 24.80
C LEU A 470 28.15 29.71 25.26
N GLN A 471 28.27 29.45 26.57
CA GLN A 471 27.98 28.13 27.13
C GLN A 471 26.49 27.76 26.98
N GLU A 472 25.58 28.69 27.26
CA GLU A 472 24.14 28.47 27.07
C GLU A 472 23.79 28.14 25.61
N ASP A 473 24.46 28.81 24.65
CA ASP A 473 24.28 28.50 23.23
C ASP A 473 24.76 27.08 22.86
N ILE A 474 25.90 26.62 23.41
CA ILE A 474 26.38 25.24 23.22
C ILE A 474 25.39 24.23 23.83
N ASP A 475 24.90 24.50 25.05
CA ASP A 475 23.94 23.64 25.73
C ASP A 475 22.62 23.56 24.95
N SER A 476 22.19 24.66 24.33
CA SER A 476 21.02 24.71 23.46
C SER A 476 21.17 23.80 22.24
N ILE A 477 22.29 23.90 21.51
CA ILE A 477 22.60 23.02 20.36
C ILE A 477 22.63 21.56 20.80
N SER A 478 23.26 21.26 21.93
CA SER A 478 23.33 19.90 22.48
C SER A 478 21.95 19.31 22.76
N ASN A 479 21.06 20.09 23.36
CA ASN A 479 19.68 19.68 23.63
C ASN A 479 18.86 19.49 22.34
N GLU A 480 19.05 20.35 21.34
CA GLU A 480 18.39 20.21 20.03
C GLU A 480 18.80 18.93 19.32
N VAL A 481 20.12 18.65 19.26
CA VAL A 481 20.65 17.41 18.65
C VAL A 481 20.12 16.18 19.38
N LYS A 482 20.05 16.21 20.71
CA LYS A 482 19.47 15.12 21.52
C LYS A 482 17.98 14.93 21.21
N GLY A 483 17.20 16.00 21.12
CA GLY A 483 15.78 15.92 20.78
C GLY A 483 15.53 15.31 19.41
N LEU A 484 16.32 15.70 18.40
CA LEU A 484 16.25 15.12 17.05
C LEU A 484 16.65 13.64 17.03
N TYR A 485 17.66 13.27 17.82
CA TYR A 485 18.07 11.87 17.98
C TYR A 485 16.96 11.01 18.58
N ASP A 486 16.31 11.48 19.65
CA ASP A 486 15.21 10.76 20.32
C ASP A 486 14.00 10.59 19.38
N GLU A 487 13.83 11.49 18.40
CA GLU A 487 12.79 11.41 17.36
C GLU A 487 13.22 10.62 16.09
N VAL A 488 14.44 10.07 16.05
CA VAL A 488 15.01 9.37 14.89
C VAL A 488 15.03 10.23 13.62
N LYS A 489 15.39 11.51 13.77
CA LYS A 489 15.41 12.50 12.67
C LYS A 489 16.80 12.88 12.18
N LEU A 490 17.87 12.44 12.85
CA LEU A 490 19.22 12.74 12.40
C LEU A 490 19.59 11.86 11.21
N THR A 491 20.39 12.45 10.32
CA THR A 491 20.89 11.80 9.11
C THR A 491 22.37 12.13 8.90
N ALA A 492 23.00 11.49 7.93
CA ALA A 492 24.38 11.83 7.54
C ALA A 492 24.56 13.30 7.12
N GLU A 493 23.50 13.96 6.66
CA GLU A 493 23.48 15.36 6.24
C GLU A 493 23.26 16.34 7.40
N SER A 494 22.80 15.87 8.56
CA SER A 494 22.63 16.72 9.74
C SER A 494 23.96 17.35 10.16
N GLN A 495 23.96 18.61 10.57
CA GLN A 495 25.14 19.37 11.00
C GLN A 495 24.77 20.29 12.16
N ILE A 496 25.73 20.58 13.04
CA ILE A 496 25.57 21.69 14.01
C ILE A 496 25.93 23.00 13.33
N ASP A 497 25.22 24.08 13.67
CA ASP A 497 25.65 25.44 13.32
C ASP A 497 26.36 26.07 14.52
N ALA A 498 27.69 25.92 14.55
CA ALA A 498 28.53 26.52 15.58
C ALA A 498 29.14 27.87 15.17
N THR A 499 28.80 28.40 13.99
CA THR A 499 29.49 29.55 13.38
C THR A 499 29.46 30.79 14.28
N ALA A 500 28.29 31.09 14.85
CA ALA A 500 28.11 32.24 15.73
C ALA A 500 28.87 32.07 17.06
N ILE A 501 28.91 30.85 17.59
CA ILE A 501 29.62 30.52 18.83
C ILE A 501 31.13 30.66 18.62
N GLU A 502 31.67 30.12 17.52
CA GLU A 502 33.09 30.24 17.19
C GLU A 502 33.51 31.71 17.00
N ALA A 503 32.72 32.49 16.28
CA ALA A 503 32.96 33.93 16.14
C ALA A 503 32.84 34.68 17.49
N GLY A 504 31.91 34.25 18.35
CA GLY A 504 31.76 34.78 19.70
C GLY A 504 32.99 34.51 20.57
N ILE A 505 33.52 33.28 20.52
CA ILE A 505 34.76 32.90 21.23
C ILE A 505 35.94 33.77 20.76
N GLU A 506 36.13 33.92 19.45
CA GLU A 506 37.18 34.78 18.89
C GLU A 506 37.04 36.24 19.33
N LYS A 507 35.80 36.75 19.33
CA LYS A 507 35.50 38.11 19.75
C LYS A 507 35.81 38.33 21.24
N VAL A 508 35.37 37.44 22.12
CA VAL A 508 35.62 37.57 23.57
C VAL A 508 37.13 37.58 23.86
N LEU A 509 37.92 36.77 23.16
CA LEU A 509 39.38 36.80 23.26
C LEU A 509 39.97 38.13 22.78
N ALA A 510 39.52 38.65 21.64
CA ALA A 510 39.99 39.94 21.12
C ALA A 510 39.62 41.11 22.04
N ASP A 511 38.41 41.10 22.58
CA ASP A 511 37.92 42.11 23.52
C ASP A 511 38.71 42.04 24.85
N ALA A 512 39.10 40.85 25.32
CA ALA A 512 39.96 40.69 26.50
C ALA A 512 41.36 41.28 26.31
N VAL A 513 41.96 41.08 25.13
CA VAL A 513 43.25 41.71 24.77
C VAL A 513 43.13 43.24 24.80
N ALA A 514 42.07 43.80 24.20
CA ALA A 514 41.85 45.24 24.16
C ALA A 514 41.57 45.84 25.55
N ALA A 515 40.83 45.11 26.39
CA ALA A 515 40.55 45.50 27.76
C ALA A 515 41.83 45.54 28.60
N LEU A 516 42.70 44.53 28.51
CA LEU A 516 43.98 44.53 29.21
C LEU A 516 44.86 45.70 28.78
N ALA A 517 44.99 45.94 27.47
CA ALA A 517 45.77 47.07 26.96
C ALA A 517 45.26 48.43 27.48
N THR A 518 43.94 48.55 27.70
CA THR A 518 43.34 49.75 28.28
C THR A 518 43.68 49.91 29.76
N GLU A 519 43.66 48.83 30.54
CA GLU A 519 44.07 48.86 31.95
C GLU A 519 45.57 49.13 32.11
N GLU A 520 46.42 48.54 31.28
CA GLU A 520 47.86 48.83 31.25
C GLU A 520 48.14 50.30 30.91
N ALA A 521 47.41 50.88 29.94
CA ALA A 521 47.52 52.29 29.61
C ALA A 521 47.11 53.21 30.78
N LYS A 522 46.03 52.88 31.50
CA LYS A 522 45.63 53.62 32.71
C LYS A 522 46.71 53.57 33.79
N LYS A 523 47.30 52.40 34.02
CA LYS A 523 48.37 52.22 35.00
C LYS A 523 49.62 53.01 34.62
N ALA A 524 50.05 52.92 33.37
CA ALA A 524 51.19 53.69 32.86
C ALA A 524 50.93 55.21 32.96
N ASN A 525 49.70 55.64 32.71
CA ASN A 525 49.28 57.03 32.84
C ASN A 525 49.31 57.52 34.30
N GLU A 526 48.83 56.71 35.25
CA GLU A 526 48.91 56.98 36.70
C GLU A 526 50.37 57.09 37.19
N GLU A 527 51.22 56.14 36.78
CA GLU A 527 52.65 56.12 37.13
C GLU A 527 53.37 57.35 36.54
N ALA A 528 53.08 57.68 35.28
CA ALA A 528 53.64 58.86 34.62
C ALA A 528 53.16 60.17 35.26
N TYR A 529 51.88 60.29 35.60
CA TYR A 529 51.33 61.45 36.30
C TYR A 529 51.98 61.65 37.66
N THR A 530 52.13 60.57 38.44
CA THR A 530 52.81 60.60 39.75
C THR A 530 54.23 61.12 39.62
N ARG A 531 55.00 60.62 38.63
CA ARG A 531 56.36 61.07 38.35
C ARG A 531 56.41 62.53 37.93
N LEU A 532 55.62 62.94 36.95
CA LEU A 532 55.64 64.30 36.41
C LEU A 532 55.19 65.32 37.45
N THR A 533 54.21 64.97 38.30
CA THR A 533 53.81 65.80 39.45
C THR A 533 54.97 66.00 40.42
N ALA A 534 55.79 64.96 40.65
CA ALA A 534 57.00 65.08 41.46
C ALA A 534 58.07 65.99 40.83
N ASP A 535 58.27 65.89 39.51
CA ASP A 535 59.20 66.78 38.78
C ASP A 535 58.75 68.25 38.84
N ILE A 536 57.45 68.52 38.65
CA ILE A 536 56.86 69.86 38.82
C ILE A 536 57.08 70.38 40.24
N THR A 537 56.88 69.52 41.24
CA THR A 537 57.11 69.87 42.66
C THR A 537 58.58 70.23 42.90
N ALA A 538 59.53 69.55 42.24
CA ALA A 538 60.95 69.87 42.34
C ALA A 538 61.29 71.23 41.70
N VAL A 539 60.67 71.56 40.55
CA VAL A 539 60.81 72.87 39.90
C VAL A 539 60.19 73.97 40.75
N GLN A 540 59.00 73.74 41.33
CA GLN A 540 58.35 74.65 42.27
C GLN A 540 59.25 74.94 43.47
N ALA A 541 59.88 73.91 44.05
CA ALA A 541 60.81 74.10 45.16
C ALA A 541 62.03 74.95 44.78
N LYS A 542 62.53 74.87 43.54
CA LYS A 542 63.59 75.75 43.04
C LYS A 542 63.12 77.21 42.95
N LEU A 543 61.91 77.46 42.45
CA LEU A 543 61.32 78.80 42.39
C LEU A 543 61.10 79.38 43.79
N ASP A 544 60.57 78.59 44.72
CA ASP A 544 60.34 79.00 46.11
C ASP A 544 61.65 79.32 46.84
N ALA A 545 62.69 78.51 46.61
CA ALA A 545 64.03 78.78 47.15
C ALA A 545 64.62 80.07 46.58
N ALA A 546 64.49 80.28 45.26
CA ALA A 546 64.94 81.50 44.59
C ALA A 546 64.22 82.73 45.12
N LYS A 547 62.89 82.65 45.27
CA LYS A 547 62.05 83.69 45.88
C LYS A 547 62.50 84.01 47.30
N THR A 548 62.72 82.98 48.11
CA THR A 548 63.20 83.15 49.50
C THR A 548 64.53 83.90 49.51
N THR A 549 65.51 83.48 48.70
CA THR A 549 66.81 84.18 48.60
C THR A 549 66.66 85.63 48.18
N ILE A 550 65.79 85.95 47.22
CA ILE A 550 65.54 87.32 46.79
C ILE A 550 64.90 88.15 47.90
N GLU A 551 63.92 87.61 48.61
CA GLU A 551 63.23 88.28 49.71
C GLU A 551 64.10 88.48 50.94
N THR A 552 65.02 87.55 51.25
CA THR A 552 65.88 87.62 52.44
C THR A 552 67.20 88.34 52.18
N ASP A 553 67.93 87.92 51.15
CA ASP A 553 69.32 88.31 50.93
C ASP A 553 69.40 89.58 50.06
N TYR A 554 68.36 89.83 49.24
CA TYR A 554 68.24 90.97 48.33
C TYR A 554 66.99 91.84 48.64
N ALA A 555 66.58 91.89 49.91
CA ALA A 555 65.33 92.52 50.36
C ALA A 555 65.09 93.96 49.86
N GLU A 556 66.15 94.77 49.69
CA GLU A 556 66.05 96.16 49.21
C GLU A 556 65.61 96.29 47.75
N VAL A 557 65.76 95.22 46.95
CA VAL A 557 65.42 95.18 45.52
C VAL A 557 64.38 94.11 45.18
N ALA A 558 63.95 93.32 46.17
CA ALA A 558 63.02 92.19 45.99
C ALA A 558 61.70 92.59 45.31
N GLU A 559 61.15 93.77 45.63
CA GLU A 559 59.89 94.26 45.07
C GLU A 559 59.93 94.36 43.53
N GLN A 560 61.11 94.60 42.94
CA GLN A 560 61.32 94.71 41.50
C GLN A 560 61.18 93.36 40.76
N PHE A 561 61.38 92.23 41.44
CA PHE A 561 61.34 90.89 40.84
C PHE A 561 60.03 90.14 41.11
N THR A 562 59.09 90.75 41.84
CA THR A 562 57.76 90.19 42.13
C THR A 562 57.03 89.76 40.85
N ALA A 563 57.08 90.58 39.81
CA ALA A 563 56.41 90.31 38.53
C ALA A 563 57.07 89.15 37.77
N ASP A 564 58.40 89.05 37.80
CA ASP A 564 59.14 87.99 37.11
C ASP A 564 58.96 86.63 37.83
N ILE A 565 58.94 86.62 39.16
CA ILE A 565 58.62 85.43 39.97
C ILE A 565 57.18 84.99 39.72
N ALA A 566 56.23 85.92 39.64
CA ALA A 566 54.83 85.61 39.35
C ALA A 566 54.66 85.04 37.93
N ALA A 567 55.39 85.55 36.93
CA ALA A 567 55.37 85.00 35.58
C ALA A 567 55.92 83.56 35.55
N LEU A 568 57.03 83.29 36.26
CA LEU A 568 57.56 81.92 36.38
C LEU A 568 56.59 80.98 37.13
N GLN A 569 55.85 81.49 38.13
CA GLN A 569 54.80 80.72 38.80
C GLN A 569 53.65 80.37 37.84
N GLU A 570 53.21 81.33 37.02
CA GLU A 570 52.15 81.11 36.02
C GLU A 570 52.58 80.06 34.98
N ASP A 571 53.84 80.07 34.56
CA ASP A 571 54.41 79.04 33.67
C ASP A 571 54.40 77.63 34.33
N ILE A 572 54.77 77.53 35.63
CA ILE A 572 54.69 76.25 36.38
C ILE A 572 53.24 75.77 36.50
N ASP A 573 52.31 76.66 36.83
CA ASP A 573 50.88 76.35 36.95
C ASP A 573 50.30 75.90 35.60
N SER A 574 50.74 76.49 34.49
CA SER A 574 50.36 76.07 33.14
C SER A 574 50.82 74.66 32.82
N ILE A 575 52.09 74.31 33.10
CA ILE A 575 52.60 72.94 32.91
C ILE A 575 51.85 71.94 33.78
N SER A 576 51.54 72.31 35.03
CA SER A 576 50.76 71.49 35.95
C SER A 576 49.36 71.17 35.43
N ASN A 577 48.67 72.17 34.89
CA ASN A 577 47.36 71.97 34.28
C ASN A 577 47.43 71.11 33.01
N GLU A 578 48.43 71.33 32.15
CA GLU A 578 48.62 70.51 30.94
C GLU A 578 48.89 69.03 31.27
N VAL A 579 49.77 68.76 32.26
CA VAL A 579 50.03 67.39 32.73
C VAL A 579 48.76 66.76 33.30
N LYS A 580 47.95 67.54 34.03
CA LYS A 580 46.67 67.06 34.56
C LYS A 580 45.66 66.76 33.46
N ASP A 581 45.52 67.62 32.45
CA ASP A 581 44.60 67.42 31.34
C ASP A 581 44.97 66.15 30.54
N LEU A 582 46.27 65.96 30.27
CA LEU A 582 46.78 64.75 29.62
C LEU A 582 46.56 63.48 30.46
N TYR A 583 46.67 63.58 31.79
CA TYR A 583 46.36 62.48 32.71
C TYR A 583 44.87 62.11 32.66
N ASP A 584 43.98 63.09 32.73
CA ASP A 584 42.52 62.87 32.69
C ASP A 584 42.08 62.25 31.34
N GLU A 585 42.82 62.51 30.25
CA GLU A 585 42.63 61.89 28.93
C GLU A 585 43.34 60.53 28.74
N VAL A 586 44.07 60.03 29.74
CA VAL A 586 44.88 58.79 29.67
C VAL A 586 45.92 58.82 28.55
N LYS A 587 46.62 59.96 28.39
CA LYS A 587 47.63 60.18 27.34
C LYS A 587 49.05 60.24 27.85
N LEU A 588 49.27 60.20 29.17
CA LEU A 588 50.62 60.15 29.72
C LEU A 588 51.18 58.74 29.59
N THR A 589 52.47 58.68 29.29
CA THR A 589 53.22 57.43 29.13
C THR A 589 54.55 57.53 29.86
N ALA A 590 55.28 56.41 29.92
CA ALA A 590 56.63 56.38 30.46
C ALA A 590 57.57 57.39 29.79
N GLU A 591 57.30 57.82 28.55
CA GLU A 591 58.11 58.77 27.79
C GLU A 591 57.70 60.24 27.99
N SER A 592 56.54 60.51 28.60
CA SER A 592 56.08 61.88 28.86
C SER A 592 57.04 62.61 29.81
N GLN A 593 57.38 63.86 29.50
CA GLN A 593 58.32 64.71 30.26
C GLN A 593 57.77 66.13 30.38
N ILE A 594 58.09 66.83 31.47
CA ILE A 594 57.87 68.28 31.55
C ILE A 594 59.03 69.01 30.86
N ASP A 595 58.74 70.07 30.10
CA ASP A 595 59.77 70.99 29.64
C ASP A 595 59.93 72.14 30.64
N ALA A 596 60.77 71.92 31.64
CA ALA A 596 61.09 72.93 32.65
C ALA A 596 62.28 73.83 32.26
N THR A 597 62.89 73.64 31.09
CA THR A 597 64.19 74.24 30.74
C THR A 597 64.16 75.78 30.78
N ALA A 598 63.11 76.37 30.19
CA ALA A 598 62.93 77.82 30.15
C ALA A 598 62.65 78.41 31.54
N ILE A 599 61.89 77.68 32.37
CA ILE A 599 61.55 78.07 33.75
C ILE A 599 62.80 78.01 34.62
N GLU A 600 63.58 76.93 34.55
CA GLU A 600 64.83 76.80 35.31
C GLU A 600 65.84 77.88 34.93
N ALA A 601 66.02 78.15 33.63
CA ALA A 601 66.85 79.26 33.16
C ALA A 601 66.30 80.63 33.60
N GLY A 602 64.98 80.78 33.63
CA GLY A 602 64.28 81.97 34.15
C GLY A 602 64.53 82.19 35.64
N ILE A 603 64.45 81.14 36.46
CA ILE A 603 64.76 81.15 37.89
C ILE A 603 66.22 81.57 38.12
N GLU A 604 67.18 80.97 37.40
CA GLU A 604 68.60 81.34 37.48
C GLU A 604 68.84 82.79 37.08
N LYS A 605 68.19 83.26 36.02
CA LYS A 605 68.30 84.63 35.54
C LYS A 605 67.74 85.64 36.53
N VAL A 606 66.54 85.38 37.07
CA VAL A 606 65.90 86.25 38.07
C VAL A 606 66.77 86.36 39.33
N LEU A 607 67.38 85.26 39.78
CA LEU A 607 68.37 85.27 40.86
C LEU A 607 69.63 86.09 40.53
N ALA A 608 70.19 85.92 39.33
CA ALA A 608 71.39 86.63 38.90
C ALA A 608 71.14 88.15 38.75
N ASP A 609 69.99 88.52 38.19
CA ASP A 609 69.58 89.92 38.02
C ASP A 609 69.30 90.57 39.38
N ALA A 610 68.67 89.85 40.32
CA ALA A 610 68.47 90.31 41.70
C ALA A 610 69.78 90.56 42.44
N LYS A 611 70.75 89.63 42.34
CA LYS A 611 72.08 89.80 42.90
C LYS A 611 72.80 91.03 42.31
N LYS A 612 72.73 91.22 41.00
CA LYS A 612 73.36 92.36 40.31
C LYS A 612 72.72 93.69 40.70
N ALA A 613 71.40 93.72 40.86
CA ALA A 613 70.66 94.89 41.34
C ALA A 613 71.06 95.25 42.79
N HIS A 614 71.25 94.24 43.64
CA HIS A 614 71.77 94.41 45.01
C HIS A 614 73.23 94.90 45.04
N GLU A 615 74.13 94.34 44.23
CA GLU A 615 75.53 94.81 44.17
C GLU A 615 75.65 96.25 43.65
N GLY A 616 74.77 96.64 42.71
CA GLY A 616 74.67 97.99 42.17
C GLY A 616 74.14 99.06 43.14
N SER A 617 73.58 98.67 44.29
CA SER A 617 73.15 99.61 45.34
C SER A 617 74.31 100.04 46.26
N SER A 618 75.48 99.39 46.17
CA SER A 618 76.67 99.74 46.95
C SER A 618 77.48 100.87 46.28
N ILE A 619 77.40 102.09 46.82
CA ILE A 619 78.18 103.25 46.34
C ILE A 619 79.64 103.14 46.79
N ALA A 620 80.49 102.55 45.95
CA ALA A 620 81.94 102.64 46.09
C ALA A 620 82.44 104.01 45.61
N GLY A 621 82.81 104.91 46.53
CA GLY A 621 83.58 106.11 46.15
C GLY A 621 83.49 107.35 47.05
N VAL A 622 82.64 107.40 48.07
CA VAL A 622 82.55 108.58 48.96
C VAL A 622 83.29 108.32 50.26
N LYS A 623 84.59 108.67 50.33
CA LYS A 623 85.34 108.71 51.59
C LYS A 623 84.90 109.93 52.43
N GLY A 624 84.32 109.67 53.59
CA GLY A 624 84.17 110.65 54.67
C GLY A 624 85.54 111.05 55.26
N PRO A 625 85.62 112.15 56.03
CA PRO A 625 86.76 112.38 56.93
C PRO A 625 86.89 111.18 57.89
N GLU A 626 88.12 110.82 58.26
CA GLU A 626 88.43 109.60 59.03
C GLU A 626 87.49 109.37 60.23
N GLY A 627 86.77 108.24 60.22
CA GLY A 627 85.98 107.74 61.35
C GLY A 627 84.48 108.09 61.39
N ALA A 628 83.94 108.86 60.43
CA ALA A 628 82.51 109.23 60.43
C ALA A 628 81.68 108.38 59.44
N GLU A 629 80.63 107.71 59.95
CA GLU A 629 79.68 106.91 59.15
C GLU A 629 78.62 107.81 58.48
N LEU A 630 78.18 107.44 57.27
CA LEU A 630 77.12 108.15 56.57
C LEU A 630 75.75 107.78 57.17
N LEU A 631 75.08 108.74 57.80
CA LEU A 631 73.75 108.54 58.40
C LEU A 631 72.60 108.65 57.38
N GLY A 632 72.80 109.40 56.31
CA GLY A 632 71.79 109.51 55.25
C GLY A 632 72.10 110.57 54.21
N ILE A 633 71.42 110.42 53.07
CA ILE A 633 71.46 111.35 51.94
C ILE A 633 70.13 112.10 51.92
N TYR A 634 70.18 113.42 51.74
CA TYR A 634 69.02 114.30 51.72
C TYR A 634 69.04 115.19 50.48
N THR A 635 67.88 115.56 49.95
CA THR A 635 67.79 116.61 48.92
C THR A 635 68.07 117.99 49.52
N VAL A 636 68.27 119.02 48.69
CA VAL A 636 68.40 120.41 49.16
C VAL A 636 67.17 120.89 49.95
N SER A 637 66.01 120.30 49.70
CA SER A 637 64.76 120.56 50.42
C SER A 637 64.65 119.80 51.76
N GLY A 638 65.65 118.98 52.13
CA GLY A 638 65.69 118.26 53.40
C GLY A 638 64.99 116.90 53.41
N LYS A 639 64.52 116.37 52.27
CA LYS A 639 63.90 115.05 52.17
C LYS A 639 64.99 113.96 52.11
N ARG A 640 64.92 112.94 52.98
CA ARG A 640 65.85 111.79 52.95
C ARG A 640 65.60 110.96 51.69
N VAL A 641 66.67 110.56 51.02
CA VAL A 641 66.66 109.74 49.79
C VAL A 641 67.60 108.56 49.98
N ALA A 642 67.25 107.40 49.40
CA ALA A 642 68.03 106.18 49.52
C ALA A 642 69.34 106.25 48.72
N ALA A 643 69.37 107.03 47.63
CA ALA A 643 70.54 107.25 46.79
C ALA A 643 70.63 108.72 46.33
N PRO A 644 71.83 109.20 45.91
CA PRO A 644 71.99 110.54 45.36
C PRO A 644 71.19 110.72 44.07
N LEU A 645 70.42 111.80 43.96
CA LEU A 645 69.64 112.12 42.77
C LEU A 645 70.46 112.96 41.79
N LYS A 646 70.52 112.54 40.51
CA LYS A 646 71.24 113.26 39.44
C LYS A 646 70.56 114.58 39.07
N GLY A 647 71.33 115.53 38.56
CA GLY A 647 70.89 116.87 38.16
C GLY A 647 70.69 117.85 39.31
N GLN A 648 70.93 117.45 40.57
CA GLN A 648 70.74 118.28 41.74
C GLN A 648 71.81 118.10 42.83
N VAL A 649 71.84 119.03 43.80
CA VAL A 649 72.68 118.93 44.99
C VAL A 649 72.08 117.94 45.99
N ASN A 650 72.87 116.97 46.40
CA ASN A 650 72.55 116.01 47.45
C ASN A 650 73.37 116.34 48.70
N ILE A 651 72.74 116.21 49.86
CA ILE A 651 73.29 116.55 51.17
C ILE A 651 73.55 115.25 51.92
N PHE A 652 74.82 114.95 52.16
CA PHE A 652 75.27 113.75 52.88
C PHE A 652 75.55 114.15 54.33
N LYS A 653 74.82 113.53 55.25
CA LYS A 653 74.96 113.76 56.69
C LYS A 653 75.73 112.61 57.32
N TYR A 654 76.79 112.93 58.06
CA TYR A 654 77.65 111.96 58.74
C TYR A 654 77.41 111.95 60.25
N SER A 655 77.84 110.87 60.93
CA SER A 655 77.60 110.62 62.35
C SER A 655 78.31 111.58 63.30
N ASP A 656 79.39 112.22 62.84
CA ASP A 656 80.12 113.28 63.53
C ASP A 656 79.44 114.66 63.46
N GLY A 657 78.28 114.75 62.80
CA GLY A 657 77.56 116.00 62.57
C GLY A 657 78.02 116.77 61.33
N THR A 658 79.02 116.29 60.60
CA THR A 658 79.50 116.89 59.35
C THR A 658 78.44 116.72 58.25
N VAL A 659 78.24 117.78 57.45
CA VAL A 659 77.32 117.76 56.32
C VAL A 659 78.05 118.18 55.05
N LYS A 660 78.07 117.31 54.03
CA LYS A 660 78.68 117.61 52.73
C LYS A 660 77.63 117.69 51.62
N LYS A 661 77.73 118.71 50.78
CA LYS A 661 76.86 118.91 49.62
C LYS A 661 77.58 118.47 48.35
N PHE A 662 77.03 117.50 47.63
CA PHE A 662 77.56 117.02 46.35
C PHE A 662 76.53 117.25 45.26
N TYR A 663 76.90 118.02 44.23
CA TYR A 663 76.11 118.07 43.00
C TYR A 663 76.41 116.82 42.18
N MET A 664 75.40 115.98 41.99
CA MET A 664 75.52 114.83 41.12
C MET A 664 75.13 115.24 39.71
N LYS A 665 76.10 115.31 38.81
CA LYS A 665 75.85 115.58 37.39
C LYS A 665 74.93 114.53 36.77
#